data_AF-A0A5E7VJ86-F1
#
_entry.id   AF-A0A5E7VJ86-F1
#
_cell.length_a   1.000
_cell.length_b   1.000
_cell.length_c   1.000
_cell.angle_alpha   90.00
_cell.angle_beta   90.00
_cell.angle_gamma   90.00
#
_symmetry.space_group_name_H-M   'P 1'
#
loop_
_entity.id
_entity.type
_entity.pdbx_description
1 polymer ?
#
loop_
_entity_poly.entity_id
_entity_poly.type
_entity_poly.pdbx_seq_one_letter_code
_entity_poly.pdbx_strand_id
1 'polypeptide(L)'
;MRQKPGSLRPSPTTETPAASTPRPAPSDRPVDLDPRLPGRIRPDGTNESPGINADGPHSSTSKVQSALSITQMPETQMPRPRTTTSPLERYLQNVDASLSHDADGLKIHKGRTFADIAHDDGSAAGLTVMVAFHDLMKAYRARLPSERVPSGPPLYRVADSNVWSLKKPIAHYPLDRYTVHEKGHTYTGNGPDAQGYYAVHEWEHVPLHGDLIMSRNVGFAFKDRYGHLVKVDPSEARGDASVPLKLAHWTDREIWDVYNIHGAEVVAFRAEAQASGRAPDWATRTDNDDHHKSLINSMKWSYPQKSRSECAELLRSYNLTIAQRKRLLPDMDNGFPEWTEQHKQLTQNTLDERRFDQIAEEMQPLILRIRQIGEHPDFDAHPVEQRYEERFLKSYLEHAGYKLTRHGYLFRTDIPAMFRADLRTPFELARDKRLVKLRGNPSDSTNKSPFSATFSMSRLSSYMDFDYYSNPRHYNSQANRYPGHFSDSDSSSGNRHSSANDSDTSFEMDNSRDYPLLRREQRLGFRYIIDTRGIEVVPRDENIYLNDMDFDGDPLEGRISMPTRGISAERIWLARSDLSQAARVEDILRQAGDNAEAIEKATWAGTDRNDVYDYGVTAYDKLIDQVANSGGVVLKLPKGKNTFSNDITWPVDEHYRA
;
A
#
# COMPACT_ATOMS: atom_id res chain seq x y z
N MET A 1 32.56 -35.98 -51.24
CA MET A 1 34.01 -35.89 -51.58
C MET A 1 34.64 -34.70 -50.81
N ARG A 2 35.97 -34.55 -50.88
CA ARG A 2 36.84 -33.42 -50.46
C ARG A 2 36.16 -32.03 -50.25
N GLN A 3 36.61 -31.15 -49.34
CA GLN A 3 37.97 -30.98 -48.76
C GLN A 3 38.01 -30.70 -47.24
N LYS A 4 39.17 -31.00 -46.62
CA LYS A 4 39.84 -30.16 -45.61
C LYS A 4 41.08 -29.53 -46.28
N PRO A 5 41.47 -28.30 -45.90
CA PRO A 5 42.69 -28.12 -45.08
C PRO A 5 42.36 -27.30 -43.81
N GLY A 6 43.26 -27.06 -42.84
CA GLY A 6 44.65 -27.47 -42.60
C GLY A 6 45.07 -26.93 -41.21
N SER A 7 46.18 -27.39 -40.60
CA SER A 7 46.46 -27.10 -39.17
C SER A 7 47.89 -26.65 -38.85
N LEU A 8 48.01 -25.96 -37.69
CA LEU A 8 49.20 -25.61 -36.90
C LEU A 8 49.90 -24.25 -37.14
N ARG A 9 49.69 -23.34 -36.16
CA ARG A 9 50.66 -22.59 -35.31
C ARG A 9 51.89 -21.90 -35.96
N PRO A 10 52.30 -20.71 -35.43
CA PRO A 10 53.02 -20.69 -34.14
C PRO A 10 52.44 -19.71 -33.10
N SER A 11 53.01 -19.76 -31.89
CA SER A 11 52.87 -18.72 -30.85
C SER A 11 54.25 -18.12 -30.59
N PRO A 12 54.39 -16.78 -30.60
CA PRO A 12 55.04 -16.08 -29.48
C PRO A 12 54.34 -14.71 -29.21
N THR A 13 54.68 -13.87 -28.23
CA THR A 13 55.69 -13.91 -27.13
C THR A 13 55.06 -13.27 -25.88
N THR A 14 55.60 -13.54 -24.69
CA THR A 14 55.42 -12.68 -23.50
C THR A 14 56.36 -11.48 -23.58
N GLU A 15 55.90 -10.28 -23.21
CA GLU A 15 56.77 -9.19 -22.74
C GLU A 15 56.22 -8.53 -21.46
N THR A 16 57.04 -7.69 -20.83
CA THR A 16 57.10 -7.47 -19.38
C THR A 16 56.85 -6.00 -19.01
N PRO A 17 56.20 -5.68 -17.87
CA PRO A 17 55.84 -4.30 -17.53
C PRO A 17 56.99 -3.44 -16.97
N ALA A 18 56.89 -2.13 -17.19
CA ALA A 18 57.65 -1.06 -16.52
C ALA A 18 56.66 0.10 -16.23
N ALA A 19 56.41 0.54 -14.99
CA ALA A 19 57.28 1.27 -14.04
C ALA A 19 57.33 2.79 -14.35
N SER A 20 56.71 3.64 -13.50
CA SER A 20 57.36 4.36 -12.37
C SER A 20 58.10 5.64 -12.84
N THR A 21 58.11 6.81 -12.19
CA THR A 21 57.70 7.32 -10.85
C THR A 21 57.64 8.89 -10.95
N PRO A 22 57.57 9.78 -9.91
CA PRO A 22 57.71 9.60 -8.47
C PRO A 22 56.66 10.26 -7.54
N ARG A 23 56.85 9.96 -6.25
CA ARG A 23 56.24 10.58 -5.05
C ARG A 23 56.81 12.01 -4.83
N PRO A 24 56.22 12.83 -3.94
CA PRO A 24 56.59 12.75 -2.52
C PRO A 24 55.38 12.86 -1.57
N ALA A 25 55.49 12.74 -0.24
CA ALA A 25 56.28 11.93 0.71
C ALA A 25 56.03 12.53 2.11
N PRO A 26 56.05 11.78 3.23
CA PRO A 26 55.51 12.24 4.51
C PRO A 26 56.57 12.62 5.57
N SER A 27 56.12 13.35 6.59
CA SER A 27 56.80 13.68 7.86
C SER A 27 55.76 14.24 8.85
N ASP A 28 55.88 14.15 10.18
CA ASP A 28 56.55 13.12 11.00
C ASP A 28 55.89 13.06 12.42
N ARG A 29 56.42 12.20 13.30
CA ARG A 29 56.13 12.05 14.75
C ARG A 29 56.58 13.31 15.57
N PRO A 30 56.30 13.50 16.91
CA PRO A 30 56.32 12.44 17.95
C PRO A 30 55.56 12.62 19.32
N VAL A 31 55.73 11.60 20.20
CA VAL A 31 55.88 11.62 21.68
C VAL A 31 54.72 12.09 22.60
N ASP A 32 54.04 11.11 23.20
CA ASP A 32 54.06 10.71 24.64
C ASP A 32 54.26 11.76 25.77
N LEU A 33 53.43 11.72 26.83
CA LEU A 33 53.74 12.04 28.25
C LEU A 33 52.47 12.14 29.15
N ASP A 34 52.42 11.37 30.23
CA ASP A 34 51.71 11.65 31.50
C ASP A 34 52.80 11.81 32.59
N PRO A 35 52.85 12.90 33.39
CA PRO A 35 51.99 13.01 34.58
C PRO A 35 51.63 14.44 35.09
N ARG A 36 50.58 14.55 35.93
CA ARG A 36 50.52 15.26 37.26
C ARG A 36 49.19 15.97 37.59
N LEU A 37 48.58 15.54 38.69
CA LEU A 37 47.83 16.38 39.64
C LEU A 37 48.81 17.31 40.40
N PRO A 38 48.45 18.55 40.85
CA PRO A 38 47.50 18.70 41.97
C PRO A 38 46.59 19.96 41.97
N GLY A 39 45.51 19.93 42.77
CA GLY A 39 44.66 21.09 43.08
C GLY A 39 43.58 20.75 44.12
N ARG A 40 43.82 21.06 45.40
CA ARG A 40 43.04 20.53 46.55
C ARG A 40 42.46 21.64 47.42
N ILE A 41 41.13 21.75 47.51
CA ILE A 41 40.43 22.39 48.64
C ILE A 41 39.24 21.50 49.09
N ARG A 42 39.01 21.48 50.41
CA ARG A 42 38.01 20.78 51.25
C ARG A 42 37.87 21.63 52.55
N PRO A 43 37.02 21.30 53.54
CA PRO A 43 35.99 20.24 53.60
C PRO A 43 34.58 20.88 53.50
N ASP A 44 33.47 20.62 54.21
CA ASP A 44 33.01 19.80 55.37
C ASP A 44 31.51 19.46 55.18
N GLY A 45 30.87 18.57 55.93
CA GLY A 45 31.34 17.69 57.00
C GLY A 45 30.24 16.67 57.44
N THR A 46 30.68 15.61 58.14
CA THR A 46 30.10 15.00 59.36
C THR A 46 28.58 15.10 59.65
N ASN A 47 27.84 14.08 60.14
CA ASN A 47 28.13 12.72 60.65
C ASN A 47 26.75 11.95 60.75
N GLU A 48 26.55 10.70 61.20
CA GLU A 48 27.36 9.63 61.82
C GLU A 48 26.69 8.23 61.57
N SER A 49 27.26 7.14 62.11
CA SER A 49 26.62 5.79 62.21
C SER A 49 26.88 5.14 63.58
N PRO A 50 25.97 4.29 64.07
CA PRO A 50 26.30 2.88 64.36
C PRO A 50 25.14 1.91 63.99
N GLY A 51 25.24 0.58 63.94
CA GLY A 51 26.31 -0.42 64.20
C GLY A 51 25.66 -1.83 64.35
N ILE A 52 26.33 -2.98 64.50
CA ILE A 52 27.75 -3.39 64.40
C ILE A 52 27.79 -4.94 64.30
N ASN A 53 28.63 -5.51 63.41
CA ASN A 53 29.02 -6.94 63.28
C ASN A 53 27.91 -8.01 63.04
N ALA A 54 28.24 -9.28 62.72
CA ALA A 54 29.16 -9.85 61.71
C ALA A 54 28.98 -11.39 61.68
N ASP A 55 28.73 -12.00 60.50
CA ASP A 55 29.11 -13.39 60.18
C ASP A 55 28.83 -13.71 58.70
N GLY A 56 29.44 -14.79 58.18
CA GLY A 56 29.22 -15.35 56.83
C GLY A 56 29.37 -16.88 56.84
N PRO A 57 29.59 -17.57 55.69
CA PRO A 57 29.78 -17.05 54.33
C PRO A 57 28.89 -17.75 53.25
N HIS A 58 29.12 -17.39 51.97
CA HIS A 58 28.79 -18.03 50.68
C HIS A 58 27.71 -19.16 50.58
N SER A 59 26.85 -19.23 49.54
CA SER A 59 27.11 -18.84 48.14
C SER A 59 25.84 -18.52 47.31
N SER A 60 26.09 -18.20 46.03
CA SER A 60 25.18 -17.79 44.96
C SER A 60 23.88 -18.61 44.76
N THR A 61 22.75 -17.90 44.63
CA THR A 61 21.60 -18.31 43.79
C THR A 61 21.01 -17.12 43.05
N SER A 62 20.48 -17.37 41.85
CA SER A 62 20.03 -16.34 40.90
C SER A 62 18.87 -15.50 41.44
N LYS A 63 19.00 -14.16 41.38
CA LYS A 63 17.87 -13.27 41.61
C LYS A 63 17.00 -13.25 40.35
N VAL A 64 15.90 -13.98 40.38
CA VAL A 64 14.93 -14.07 39.28
C VAL A 64 14.48 -12.67 38.87
N GLN A 65 14.69 -12.31 37.61
CA GLN A 65 14.15 -11.11 37.01
C GLN A 65 12.64 -11.33 36.83
N SER A 66 11.81 -10.45 37.40
CA SER A 66 10.36 -10.65 37.47
C SER A 66 9.75 -10.88 36.08
N ALA A 67 9.11 -12.04 35.89
CA ALA A 67 8.42 -12.32 34.65
C ALA A 67 7.27 -11.32 34.45
N LEU A 68 7.27 -10.62 33.32
CA LEU A 68 6.18 -9.74 32.92
C LEU A 68 4.93 -10.58 32.63
N SER A 69 4.05 -10.67 33.64
CA SER A 69 2.75 -11.31 33.47
C SER A 69 1.84 -10.35 32.70
N ILE A 70 1.74 -10.55 31.39
CA ILE A 70 0.81 -9.83 30.52
C ILE A 70 -0.60 -10.32 30.87
N THR A 71 -1.25 -9.63 31.80
CA THR A 71 -2.69 -9.79 32.04
C THR A 71 -3.44 -9.42 30.77
N GLN A 72 -4.14 -10.38 30.16
CA GLN A 72 -5.18 -10.04 29.19
C GLN A 72 -6.20 -9.14 29.89
N MET A 73 -6.23 -7.86 29.55
CA MET A 73 -7.22 -6.95 30.10
C MET A 73 -8.61 -7.40 29.63
N PRO A 74 -9.57 -7.62 30.54
CA PRO A 74 -10.94 -7.86 30.12
C PRO A 74 -11.47 -6.64 29.37
N GLU A 75 -12.40 -6.87 28.43
CA GLU A 75 -13.04 -5.84 27.61
C GLU A 75 -13.78 -4.83 28.49
N THR A 76 -13.04 -3.85 29.00
CA THR A 76 -13.52 -2.91 29.98
C THR A 76 -14.36 -1.89 29.23
N GLN A 77 -15.68 -2.10 29.24
CA GLN A 77 -16.65 -1.08 28.86
C GLN A 77 -16.58 0.11 29.82
N MET A 78 -15.55 0.94 29.65
CA MET A 78 -15.67 2.34 29.97
C MET A 78 -16.89 2.85 29.21
N PRO A 79 -17.80 3.61 29.86
CA PRO A 79 -18.95 4.16 29.16
C PRO A 79 -18.41 5.06 28.04
N ARG A 80 -18.65 4.67 26.78
CA ARG A 80 -18.23 5.47 25.61
C ARG A 80 -18.61 6.93 25.87
N PRO A 81 -17.67 7.89 25.75
CA PRO A 81 -18.06 9.27 25.55
C PRO A 81 -19.09 9.28 24.42
N ARG A 82 -20.25 9.94 24.64
CA ARG A 82 -21.25 10.02 23.57
C ARG A 82 -20.59 10.69 22.38
N THR A 83 -20.43 9.95 21.29
CA THR A 83 -20.10 10.52 19.98
C THR A 83 -21.26 11.41 19.58
N THR A 84 -21.16 12.70 19.91
CA THR A 84 -22.16 13.71 19.59
C THR A 84 -22.29 13.78 18.08
N THR A 85 -23.42 13.31 17.55
CA THR A 85 -23.63 13.16 16.10
C THR A 85 -23.83 14.49 15.38
N SER A 86 -23.87 15.61 16.13
CA SER A 86 -23.76 16.96 15.58
C SER A 86 -23.09 17.91 16.58
N PRO A 87 -22.20 18.82 16.14
CA PRO A 87 -21.66 19.87 17.03
C PRO A 87 -22.73 20.86 17.52
N LEU A 88 -23.94 20.83 16.96
CA LEU A 88 -25.09 21.62 17.41
C LEU A 88 -25.93 20.93 18.50
N GLU A 89 -25.72 19.64 18.79
CA GLU A 89 -26.55 18.85 19.71
C GLU A 89 -26.73 19.51 21.09
N ARG A 90 -25.63 20.04 21.65
CA ARG A 90 -25.64 20.76 22.95
C ARG A 90 -26.33 22.12 22.94
N TYR A 91 -26.63 22.69 21.77
CA TYR A 91 -27.22 24.03 21.61
C TYR A 91 -28.70 24.01 21.23
N LEU A 92 -29.26 22.84 20.89
CA LEU A 92 -30.67 22.68 20.50
C LEU A 92 -31.63 23.28 21.52
N GLN A 93 -32.59 24.07 21.03
CA GLN A 93 -33.62 24.73 21.84
C GLN A 93 -35.00 24.28 21.36
N ASN A 94 -35.90 23.97 22.30
CA ASN A 94 -37.32 23.84 21.99
C ASN A 94 -37.94 25.25 21.98
N VAL A 95 -38.34 25.71 20.79
CA VAL A 95 -38.84 27.06 20.52
C VAL A 95 -40.11 26.93 19.68
N ASP A 96 -41.07 27.82 19.88
CA ASP A 96 -42.34 27.82 19.14
C ASP A 96 -42.10 27.96 17.62
N ALA A 97 -42.61 27.00 16.86
CA ALA A 97 -42.47 26.95 15.41
C ALA A 97 -43.26 28.06 14.68
N SER A 98 -44.27 28.66 15.34
CA SER A 98 -45.10 29.73 14.77
C SER A 98 -44.49 31.13 14.84
N LEU A 99 -43.27 31.27 15.39
CA LEU A 99 -42.55 32.54 15.38
C LEU A 99 -42.11 32.91 13.95
N SER A 100 -42.48 34.12 13.51
CA SER A 100 -42.00 34.73 12.27
C SER A 100 -40.50 35.05 12.34
N HIS A 101 -39.80 34.84 11.22
CA HIS A 101 -38.45 35.33 11.01
C HIS A 101 -38.43 36.84 10.71
N ASP A 102 -37.29 37.47 11.00
CA ASP A 102 -36.95 38.83 10.56
C ASP A 102 -36.31 38.82 9.15
N ALA A 103 -35.84 39.99 8.69
CA ALA A 103 -35.21 40.15 7.38
C ALA A 103 -33.90 39.36 7.22
N ASP A 104 -33.20 39.06 8.32
CA ASP A 104 -31.97 38.25 8.34
C ASP A 104 -32.28 36.73 8.33
N GLY A 105 -33.56 36.35 8.44
CA GLY A 105 -33.97 34.94 8.52
C GLY A 105 -33.80 34.37 9.95
N LEU A 106 -33.91 35.21 10.98
CA LEU A 106 -33.76 34.83 12.39
C LEU A 106 -35.07 35.05 13.17
N LYS A 107 -35.31 34.24 14.20
CA LYS A 107 -36.46 34.36 15.10
C LYS A 107 -36.05 35.15 16.35
N ILE A 108 -36.85 36.15 16.75
CA ILE A 108 -36.64 36.92 17.98
C ILE A 108 -37.76 36.59 18.98
N HIS A 109 -37.40 36.08 20.16
CA HIS A 109 -38.35 35.80 21.24
C HIS A 109 -37.79 36.20 22.60
N LYS A 110 -38.55 36.99 23.37
CA LYS A 110 -38.18 37.46 24.72
C LYS A 110 -36.75 38.06 24.80
N GLY A 111 -36.37 38.85 23.79
CA GLY A 111 -35.06 39.49 23.70
C GLY A 111 -33.89 38.54 23.41
N ARG A 112 -34.16 37.35 22.84
CA ARG A 112 -33.16 36.37 22.41
C ARG A 112 -33.37 36.02 20.95
N THR A 113 -32.27 35.82 20.23
CA THR A 113 -32.26 35.48 18.80
C THR A 113 -32.03 33.99 18.61
N PHE A 114 -32.72 33.41 17.64
CA PHE A 114 -32.67 31.98 17.31
C PHE A 114 -32.58 31.77 15.80
N ALA A 115 -31.86 30.73 15.40
CA ALA A 115 -31.74 30.29 14.01
C ALA A 115 -32.36 28.90 13.85
N ASP A 116 -33.17 28.71 12.81
CA ASP A 116 -33.59 27.38 12.36
C ASP A 116 -32.48 26.77 11.49
N ILE A 117 -32.21 25.48 11.68
CA ILE A 117 -31.06 24.80 11.09
C ILE A 117 -31.46 24.06 9.80
N ALA A 118 -30.58 24.11 8.81
CA ALA A 118 -30.68 23.36 7.57
C ALA A 118 -30.00 21.98 7.66
N HIS A 119 -30.53 21.02 6.90
CA HIS A 119 -29.83 19.78 6.53
C HIS A 119 -28.69 20.06 5.54
N ASP A 120 -27.88 19.04 5.27
CA ASP A 120 -26.73 19.12 4.36
C ASP A 120 -27.07 19.51 2.91
N ASP A 121 -28.33 19.34 2.50
CA ASP A 121 -28.90 19.69 1.20
C ASP A 121 -29.55 21.09 1.16
N GLY A 122 -29.56 21.81 2.28
CA GLY A 122 -30.18 23.13 2.42
C GLY A 122 -31.67 23.11 2.79
N SER A 123 -32.30 21.94 2.93
CA SER A 123 -33.69 21.82 3.41
C SER A 123 -33.80 22.08 4.91
N ALA A 124 -34.97 22.43 5.43
CA ALA A 124 -35.16 22.76 6.85
C ALA A 124 -35.16 21.48 7.72
N ALA A 125 -34.24 21.39 8.69
CA ALA A 125 -34.06 20.20 9.53
C ALA A 125 -35.06 20.10 10.72
N GLY A 126 -35.93 21.09 10.91
CA GLY A 126 -36.85 21.15 12.05
C GLY A 126 -36.17 21.39 13.42
N LEU A 127 -34.87 21.71 13.41
CA LEU A 127 -34.06 22.00 14.59
C LEU A 127 -33.86 23.51 14.73
N THR A 128 -33.91 24.03 15.95
CA THR A 128 -33.68 25.46 16.26
C THR A 128 -32.60 25.59 17.33
N VAL A 129 -31.72 26.59 17.21
CA VAL A 129 -30.68 26.91 18.21
C VAL A 129 -30.73 28.40 18.58
N MET A 130 -30.28 28.75 19.78
CA MET A 130 -30.10 30.16 20.16
C MET A 130 -28.78 30.67 19.59
N VAL A 131 -28.77 31.89 19.06
CA VAL A 131 -27.59 32.50 18.42
C VAL A 131 -27.25 33.89 18.99
N ALA A 132 -25.99 34.28 18.85
CA ALA A 132 -25.55 35.67 18.99
C ALA A 132 -24.47 35.98 17.95
N PHE A 133 -24.43 37.21 17.46
CA PHE A 133 -23.35 37.66 16.57
C PHE A 133 -22.02 37.70 17.32
N HIS A 134 -20.93 37.33 16.64
CA HIS A 134 -19.60 37.25 17.23
C HIS A 134 -18.60 38.10 16.44
N ASP A 135 -18.28 39.28 16.98
CA ASP A 135 -17.57 40.36 16.26
C ASP A 135 -16.21 39.98 15.67
N LEU A 136 -15.51 38.99 16.25
CA LEU A 136 -14.24 38.49 15.72
C LEU A 136 -14.41 37.56 14.51
N MET A 137 -15.53 36.84 14.40
CA MET A 137 -15.78 35.88 13.31
C MET A 137 -16.68 36.45 12.20
N LYS A 138 -17.31 37.61 12.43
CA LYS A 138 -18.30 38.23 11.54
C LYS A 138 -19.47 37.29 11.17
N ALA A 139 -19.82 36.39 12.08
CA ALA A 139 -20.87 35.39 11.92
C ALA A 139 -21.72 35.29 13.19
N TYR A 140 -22.94 34.77 13.05
CA TYR A 140 -23.72 34.30 14.19
C TYR A 140 -23.14 32.98 14.69
N ARG A 141 -22.95 32.83 16.00
CA ARG A 141 -22.53 31.58 16.66
C ARG A 141 -23.67 31.03 17.50
N ALA A 142 -23.77 29.70 17.57
CA ALA A 142 -24.67 29.04 18.52
C ALA A 142 -24.24 29.33 19.98
N ARG A 143 -25.23 29.44 20.89
CA ARG A 143 -25.00 29.76 22.31
C ARG A 143 -25.95 29.04 23.24
N LEU A 144 -25.50 28.79 24.46
CA LEU A 144 -26.36 28.33 25.55
C LEU A 144 -27.20 29.50 26.14
N PRO A 145 -28.37 29.26 26.72
CA PRO A 145 -29.16 30.29 27.40
C PRO A 145 -28.44 31.01 28.55
N SER A 146 -27.45 30.35 29.17
CA SER A 146 -26.64 30.84 30.28
C SER A 146 -25.40 31.64 29.86
N GLU A 147 -25.00 31.58 28.59
CA GLU A 147 -23.75 32.19 28.11
C GLU A 147 -23.85 33.72 27.95
N ARG A 148 -22.73 34.41 28.15
CA ARG A 148 -22.59 35.83 27.75
C ARG A 148 -21.96 35.96 26.36
N VAL A 149 -20.85 35.28 26.15
CA VAL A 149 -20.17 35.12 24.85
C VAL A 149 -20.59 33.76 24.27
N PRO A 150 -20.99 33.66 22.98
CA PRO A 150 -21.39 32.39 22.36
C PRO A 150 -20.20 31.43 22.23
N SER A 151 -20.32 30.19 22.73
CA SER A 151 -19.24 29.18 22.64
C SER A 151 -19.35 28.23 21.43
N GLY A 152 -20.49 28.21 20.74
CA GLY A 152 -20.79 27.24 19.70
C GLY A 152 -20.19 27.54 18.33
N PRO A 153 -20.41 26.64 17.35
CA PRO A 153 -19.95 26.84 15.99
C PRO A 153 -20.61 28.05 15.33
N PRO A 154 -19.95 28.65 14.33
CA PRO A 154 -20.54 29.65 13.47
C PRO A 154 -21.66 29.05 12.60
N LEU A 155 -22.59 29.90 12.20
CA LEU A 155 -23.74 29.57 11.39
C LEU A 155 -23.87 30.58 10.25
N TYR A 156 -24.22 30.08 9.07
CA TYR A 156 -24.33 30.83 7.83
C TYR A 156 -25.70 30.64 7.20
N ARG A 157 -26.37 31.74 6.86
CA ARG A 157 -27.68 31.74 6.19
C ARG A 157 -27.58 31.04 4.84
N VAL A 158 -28.49 30.13 4.55
CA VAL A 158 -28.51 29.38 3.28
C VAL A 158 -29.17 30.25 2.21
N ALA A 159 -28.36 31.02 1.48
CA ALA A 159 -28.83 32.07 0.57
C ALA A 159 -29.83 33.03 1.26
N ASP A 160 -30.88 33.47 0.57
CA ASP A 160 -31.91 34.36 1.13
C ASP A 160 -32.97 33.64 1.98
N SER A 161 -32.80 32.34 2.25
CA SER A 161 -33.78 31.53 3.00
C SER A 161 -33.82 31.85 4.50
N ASN A 162 -34.78 31.26 5.22
CA ASN A 162 -34.93 31.42 6.66
C ASN A 162 -34.22 30.31 7.48
N VAL A 163 -33.28 29.59 6.87
CA VAL A 163 -32.50 28.52 7.53
C VAL A 163 -30.99 28.74 7.44
N TRP A 164 -30.30 28.22 8.44
CA TRP A 164 -28.88 28.44 8.68
C TRP A 164 -28.13 27.11 8.76
N SER A 165 -26.91 27.06 8.25
CA SER A 165 -26.09 25.84 8.24
C SER A 165 -24.70 26.07 8.83
N LEU A 166 -24.02 24.98 9.17
CA LEU A 166 -22.60 24.98 9.53
C LEU A 166 -21.68 25.20 8.32
N LYS A 167 -22.21 25.07 7.09
CA LYS A 167 -21.44 25.21 5.85
C LYS A 167 -21.35 26.68 5.47
N LYS A 168 -20.17 27.26 5.64
CA LYS A 168 -19.85 28.59 5.12
C LYS A 168 -19.87 28.58 3.58
N PRO A 169 -20.58 29.52 2.92
CA PRO A 169 -20.57 29.63 1.46
C PRO A 169 -19.16 29.90 0.91
N ILE A 170 -18.66 29.01 0.05
CA ILE A 170 -17.31 29.10 -0.53
C ILE A 170 -17.36 29.84 -1.86
N ALA A 171 -16.84 31.06 -1.89
CA ALA A 171 -16.67 31.83 -3.12
C ALA A 171 -15.41 31.38 -3.89
N HIS A 172 -15.51 31.28 -5.21
CA HIS A 172 -14.41 30.85 -6.08
C HIS A 172 -14.03 31.93 -7.10
N TYR A 173 -12.80 31.89 -7.60
CA TYR A 173 -12.39 32.56 -8.84
C TYR A 173 -12.64 31.63 -10.04
N PRO A 174 -13.39 32.07 -11.07
CA PRO A 174 -13.54 31.32 -12.32
C PRO A 174 -12.20 31.10 -13.05
N LEU A 175 -11.87 29.83 -13.37
CA LEU A 175 -10.56 29.44 -13.94
C LEU A 175 -10.36 29.90 -15.40
N ASP A 176 -11.46 30.14 -16.12
CA ASP A 176 -11.53 30.72 -17.45
C ASP A 176 -11.10 32.20 -17.52
N ARG A 177 -11.01 32.87 -16.37
CA ARG A 177 -10.61 34.29 -16.26
C ARG A 177 -9.50 34.55 -15.23
N TYR A 178 -9.24 33.62 -14.31
CA TYR A 178 -8.29 33.81 -13.21
C TYR A 178 -7.31 32.64 -13.07
N THR A 179 -6.06 32.96 -12.76
CA THR A 179 -4.94 32.02 -12.70
C THR A 179 -3.95 32.37 -11.59
N VAL A 180 -3.14 31.40 -11.17
CA VAL A 180 -2.00 31.58 -10.23
C VAL A 180 -0.65 31.48 -10.97
N HIS A 181 -0.67 31.44 -12.30
CA HIS A 181 0.50 31.36 -13.15
C HIS A 181 0.86 32.73 -13.73
N GLU A 182 2.13 33.12 -13.66
CA GLU A 182 2.56 34.47 -14.04
C GLU A 182 2.74 34.69 -15.55
N LYS A 183 2.73 33.64 -16.37
CA LYS A 183 2.97 33.69 -17.82
C LYS A 183 2.17 32.59 -18.52
N GLY A 184 1.60 32.91 -19.67
CA GLY A 184 1.04 31.93 -20.59
C GLY A 184 2.06 30.83 -20.92
N HIS A 185 1.58 29.60 -20.98
CA HIS A 185 2.31 28.39 -21.40
C HIS A 185 3.47 27.89 -20.50
N THR A 186 3.76 28.50 -19.35
CA THR A 186 4.71 27.91 -18.36
C THR A 186 4.01 27.48 -17.07
N TYR A 187 3.98 26.16 -16.83
CA TYR A 187 3.41 25.54 -15.61
C TYR A 187 4.13 25.93 -14.30
N THR A 188 5.26 26.63 -14.37
CA THR A 188 5.92 27.28 -13.23
C THR A 188 5.12 28.48 -12.74
N GLY A 189 4.02 28.23 -12.02
CA GLY A 189 3.44 29.23 -11.13
C GLY A 189 4.37 29.50 -9.96
N ASN A 190 4.26 30.68 -9.35
CA ASN A 190 4.88 30.89 -8.05
C ASN A 190 4.22 29.96 -7.03
N GLY A 191 5.02 29.40 -6.12
CA GLY A 191 4.49 28.65 -4.98
C GLY A 191 3.60 29.55 -4.11
N PRO A 192 2.72 28.95 -3.28
CA PRO A 192 1.99 29.73 -2.30
C PRO A 192 2.95 30.34 -1.27
N ASP A 193 2.51 31.39 -0.58
CA ASP A 193 3.29 32.05 0.46
C ASP A 193 3.45 31.18 1.73
N ALA A 194 4.13 31.73 2.74
CA ALA A 194 4.37 31.03 4.01
C ALA A 194 3.10 30.74 4.84
N GLN A 195 1.95 31.30 4.51
CA GLN A 195 0.63 30.95 5.08
C GLN A 195 -0.19 30.04 4.15
N GLY A 196 0.28 29.79 2.93
CA GLY A 196 -0.32 28.93 1.92
C GLY A 196 -1.25 29.65 0.93
N TYR A 197 -1.20 30.99 0.88
CA TYR A 197 -1.95 31.80 -0.08
C TYR A 197 -1.28 31.84 -1.46
N TYR A 198 -2.04 31.61 -2.51
CA TYR A 198 -1.63 31.95 -3.87
C TYR A 198 -2.08 33.37 -4.20
N ALA A 199 -1.19 34.18 -4.79
CA ALA A 199 -1.59 35.40 -5.48
C ALA A 199 -2.39 35.03 -6.74
N VAL A 200 -3.50 35.74 -6.98
CA VAL A 200 -4.35 35.52 -8.16
C VAL A 200 -4.11 36.62 -9.18
N HIS A 201 -4.07 36.24 -10.45
CA HIS A 201 -3.97 37.13 -11.60
C HIS A 201 -5.21 36.94 -12.50
N GLU A 202 -5.67 38.02 -13.10
CA GLU A 202 -6.69 38.01 -14.15
C GLU A 202 -6.02 37.82 -15.51
N TRP A 203 -6.57 36.94 -16.34
CA TRP A 203 -6.04 36.63 -17.66
C TRP A 203 -7.16 36.62 -18.71
N GLU A 204 -6.77 36.83 -19.97
CA GLU A 204 -7.67 36.74 -21.12
C GLU A 204 -6.93 36.09 -22.29
N HIS A 205 -7.64 35.25 -23.06
CA HIS A 205 -7.10 34.66 -24.28
C HIS A 205 -7.21 35.65 -25.45
N VAL A 206 -6.09 36.25 -25.85
CA VAL A 206 -6.07 37.23 -26.93
C VAL A 206 -5.69 36.54 -28.25
N PRO A 207 -6.55 36.60 -29.29
CA PRO A 207 -6.26 36.00 -30.59
C PRO A 207 -4.89 36.44 -31.15
N LEU A 208 -4.18 35.49 -31.75
CA LEU A 208 -2.80 35.62 -32.27
C LEU A 208 -1.70 35.91 -31.21
N HIS A 209 -2.05 36.15 -29.94
CA HIS A 209 -1.10 36.49 -28.87
C HIS A 209 -1.09 35.47 -27.71
N GLY A 210 -2.14 34.66 -27.58
CA GLY A 210 -2.25 33.63 -26.54
C GLY A 210 -2.75 34.19 -25.21
N ASP A 211 -2.38 33.50 -24.13
CA ASP A 211 -2.93 33.75 -22.80
C ASP A 211 -2.17 34.90 -22.11
N LEU A 212 -2.79 36.08 -22.04
CA LEU A 212 -2.18 37.30 -21.49
C LEU A 212 -2.72 37.61 -20.10
N ILE A 213 -1.80 37.93 -19.16
CA ILE A 213 -2.15 38.42 -17.83
C ILE A 213 -2.52 39.89 -17.91
N MET A 214 -3.80 40.21 -17.72
CA MET A 214 -4.34 41.56 -17.79
C MET A 214 -4.15 42.34 -16.48
N SER A 215 -4.38 41.69 -15.33
CA SER A 215 -4.21 42.29 -14.01
C SER A 215 -3.49 41.32 -13.07
N ARG A 216 -2.50 41.79 -12.30
CA ARG A 216 -1.79 40.96 -11.30
C ARG A 216 -2.28 41.27 -9.89
N ASN A 217 -2.29 40.25 -9.03
CA ASN A 217 -2.55 40.35 -7.60
C ASN A 217 -3.96 40.92 -7.31
N VAL A 218 -4.96 40.42 -8.03
CA VAL A 218 -6.38 40.79 -7.91
C VAL A 218 -7.07 40.18 -6.67
N GLY A 219 -6.28 39.75 -5.70
CA GLY A 219 -6.64 39.04 -4.48
C GLY A 219 -5.89 37.72 -4.32
N PHE A 220 -6.33 36.91 -3.38
CA PHE A 220 -5.64 35.68 -2.96
C PHE A 220 -6.58 34.47 -2.97
N ALA A 221 -6.00 33.29 -3.15
CA ALA A 221 -6.74 32.03 -3.16
C ALA A 221 -6.04 30.90 -2.38
N PHE A 222 -6.84 29.99 -1.83
CA PHE A 222 -6.41 28.61 -1.58
C PHE A 222 -6.80 27.73 -2.76
N LYS A 223 -5.92 26.81 -3.16
CA LYS A 223 -6.22 25.80 -4.19
C LYS A 223 -6.85 24.56 -3.56
N ASP A 224 -8.11 24.24 -3.90
CA ASP A 224 -8.82 23.08 -3.35
C ASP A 224 -8.28 21.73 -3.88
N ARG A 225 -8.90 20.61 -3.47
CA ARG A 225 -8.48 19.25 -3.90
C ARG A 225 -8.71 18.96 -5.39
N TYR A 226 -9.54 19.74 -6.07
CA TYR A 226 -9.84 19.63 -7.51
C TYR A 226 -9.05 20.64 -8.34
N GLY A 227 -8.40 21.61 -7.69
CA GLY A 227 -7.61 22.66 -8.31
C GLY A 227 -8.33 24.01 -8.46
N HIS A 228 -9.56 24.16 -7.96
CA HIS A 228 -10.29 25.42 -7.95
C HIS A 228 -9.64 26.43 -7.00
N LEU A 229 -9.81 27.72 -7.30
CA LEU A 229 -9.25 28.83 -6.55
C LEU A 229 -10.32 29.39 -5.58
N VAL A 230 -10.31 28.92 -4.33
CA VAL A 230 -11.15 29.40 -3.23
C VAL A 230 -10.72 30.79 -2.82
N LYS A 231 -11.62 31.78 -2.90
CA LYS A 231 -11.35 33.18 -2.54
C LYS A 231 -11.12 33.33 -1.04
N VAL A 232 -10.02 33.99 -0.68
CA VAL A 232 -9.64 34.29 0.71
C VAL A 232 -8.98 35.67 0.80
N ASP A 233 -9.19 36.35 1.92
CA ASP A 233 -8.50 37.59 2.25
C ASP A 233 -7.54 37.34 3.45
N PRO A 234 -6.22 37.44 3.26
CA PRO A 234 -5.24 37.29 4.35
C PRO A 234 -5.40 38.35 5.46
N SER A 235 -5.95 39.53 5.17
CA SER A 235 -6.16 40.59 6.17
C SER A 235 -7.24 40.24 7.18
N GLU A 236 -8.32 39.57 6.74
CA GLU A 236 -9.34 39.03 7.66
C GLU A 236 -8.76 37.97 8.59
N ALA A 237 -7.94 37.05 8.06
CA ALA A 237 -7.35 35.96 8.83
C ALA A 237 -6.26 36.44 9.81
N ARG A 238 -5.54 37.51 9.46
CA ARG A 238 -4.44 38.05 10.27
C ARG A 238 -4.89 38.82 11.51
N GLY A 239 -6.06 39.45 11.45
CA GLY A 239 -6.54 40.37 12.50
C GLY A 239 -5.63 41.60 12.67
N ASP A 240 -5.44 42.06 13.91
CA ASP A 240 -4.51 43.15 14.20
C ASP A 240 -3.06 42.74 13.89
N ALA A 241 -2.50 43.35 12.85
CA ALA A 241 -1.14 43.10 12.38
C ALA A 241 -0.05 43.51 13.39
N SER A 242 -0.35 44.40 14.35
CA SER A 242 0.58 44.80 15.41
C SER A 242 0.75 43.72 16.50
N VAL A 243 -0.23 42.82 16.62
CA VAL A 243 -0.21 41.72 17.60
C VAL A 243 0.48 40.49 16.97
N PRO A 244 1.44 39.83 17.66
CA PRO A 244 2.05 38.60 17.20
C PRO A 244 1.03 37.49 16.88
N LEU A 245 1.25 36.75 15.80
CA LEU A 245 0.32 35.72 15.33
C LEU A 245 0.22 34.56 16.34
N LYS A 246 -0.97 34.38 16.92
CA LYS A 246 -1.29 33.24 17.79
C LYS A 246 -1.26 31.93 16.97
N LEU A 247 -0.73 30.85 17.56
CA LEU A 247 -0.47 29.58 16.88
C LEU A 247 0.33 29.72 15.57
N ALA A 248 1.39 30.52 15.54
CA ALA A 248 2.21 30.74 14.34
C ALA A 248 2.81 29.47 13.69
N HIS A 249 2.80 28.32 14.38
CA HIS A 249 3.19 27.01 13.85
C HIS A 249 2.10 26.32 13.01
N TRP A 250 0.87 26.83 13.03
CA TRP A 250 -0.20 26.51 12.08
C TRP A 250 -0.25 27.60 11.01
N THR A 251 -0.27 27.21 9.73
CA THR A 251 -0.57 28.13 8.64
C THR A 251 -2.08 28.30 8.45
N ASP A 252 -2.53 29.42 7.91
CA ASP A 252 -3.95 29.63 7.59
C ASP A 252 -4.45 28.56 6.60
N ARG A 253 -3.59 28.11 5.68
CA ARG A 253 -3.89 27.00 4.77
C ARG A 253 -4.02 25.65 5.46
N GLU A 254 -3.25 25.37 6.51
CA GLU A 254 -3.41 24.13 7.30
C GLU A 254 -4.68 24.17 8.16
N ILE A 255 -5.06 25.34 8.68
CA ILE A 255 -6.35 25.53 9.38
C ILE A 255 -7.51 25.27 8.43
N TRP A 256 -7.42 25.75 7.18
CA TRP A 256 -8.37 25.42 6.12
C TRP A 256 -8.37 23.92 5.77
N ASP A 257 -7.21 23.32 5.51
CA ASP A 257 -7.07 21.90 5.10
C ASP A 257 -7.53 20.88 6.15
N VAL A 258 -7.71 21.29 7.42
CA VAL A 258 -8.09 20.40 8.54
C VAL A 258 -9.48 20.73 9.10
N TYR A 259 -9.92 21.98 9.05
CA TYR A 259 -11.17 22.43 9.70
C TYR A 259 -12.12 23.19 8.77
N ASN A 260 -11.77 23.42 7.50
CA ASN A 260 -12.53 24.25 6.54
C ASN A 260 -12.76 25.70 7.04
N ILE A 261 -11.88 26.20 7.91
CA ILE A 261 -11.93 27.54 8.53
C ILE A 261 -11.05 28.51 7.73
N HIS A 262 -11.55 29.71 7.41
CA HIS A 262 -10.80 30.74 6.65
C HIS A 262 -11.30 32.16 6.92
N GLY A 263 -10.51 33.18 6.58
CA GLY A 263 -10.86 34.59 6.83
C GLY A 263 -11.03 34.88 8.31
N ALA A 264 -11.99 35.74 8.68
CA ALA A 264 -12.17 36.23 10.05
C ALA A 264 -12.31 35.13 11.14
N GLU A 265 -12.83 33.95 10.77
CA GLU A 265 -12.95 32.79 11.67
C GLU A 265 -11.60 32.34 12.25
N VAL A 266 -10.52 32.46 11.46
CA VAL A 266 -9.15 32.09 11.83
C VAL A 266 -8.69 32.86 13.06
N VAL A 267 -9.09 34.13 13.21
CA VAL A 267 -8.74 34.97 14.37
C VAL A 267 -9.32 34.39 15.66
N ALA A 268 -10.57 33.93 15.64
CA ALA A 268 -11.22 33.31 16.79
C ALA A 268 -10.67 31.90 17.06
N PHE A 269 -10.48 31.08 16.02
CA PHE A 269 -9.85 29.77 16.14
C PHE A 269 -8.47 29.87 16.80
N ARG A 270 -7.59 30.74 16.27
CA ARG A 270 -6.24 31.00 16.82
C ARG A 270 -6.30 31.58 18.24
N ALA A 271 -7.32 32.38 18.58
CA ALA A 271 -7.47 32.96 19.91
C ALA A 271 -7.90 31.93 20.97
N GLU A 272 -8.89 31.09 20.67
CA GLU A 272 -9.41 30.06 21.58
C GLU A 272 -8.42 28.90 21.73
N ALA A 273 -7.86 28.40 20.63
CA ALA A 273 -6.94 27.27 20.65
C ALA A 273 -5.56 27.60 21.28
N GLN A 274 -5.10 28.85 21.18
CA GLN A 274 -3.93 29.33 21.91
C GLN A 274 -4.15 29.38 23.44
N ALA A 275 -5.41 29.48 23.89
CA ALA A 275 -5.78 29.53 25.31
C ALA A 275 -6.08 28.14 25.91
N SER A 276 -6.58 27.20 25.10
CA SER A 276 -6.85 25.80 25.51
C SER A 276 -5.68 24.84 25.28
N GLY A 277 -4.74 25.18 24.38
CA GLY A 277 -3.66 24.30 23.92
C GLY A 277 -4.10 23.23 22.91
N ARG A 278 -5.36 23.25 22.46
CA ARG A 278 -5.96 22.26 21.54
C ARG A 278 -6.94 22.93 20.57
N ALA A 279 -7.42 22.20 19.57
CA ALA A 279 -8.49 22.68 18.69
C ALA A 279 -9.74 23.12 19.52
N PRO A 280 -10.47 24.19 19.11
CA PRO A 280 -11.67 24.62 19.81
C PRO A 280 -12.81 23.58 19.67
N ASP A 281 -13.63 23.41 20.72
CA ASP A 281 -14.74 22.43 20.76
C ASP A 281 -15.75 22.53 19.59
N TRP A 282 -15.79 23.65 18.88
CA TRP A 282 -16.67 23.89 17.74
C TRP A 282 -16.00 23.65 16.37
N ALA A 283 -14.67 23.57 16.31
CA ALA A 283 -13.92 23.39 15.08
C ALA A 283 -13.93 21.90 14.67
N THR A 284 -14.95 21.53 13.91
CA THR A 284 -15.11 20.17 13.40
C THR A 284 -14.05 19.91 12.33
N ARG A 285 -13.39 18.74 12.37
CA ARG A 285 -12.42 18.36 11.33
C ARG A 285 -13.14 18.08 10.00
N THR A 286 -12.50 18.41 8.88
CA THR A 286 -12.90 17.89 7.57
C THR A 286 -12.70 16.38 7.53
N ASP A 287 -13.69 15.64 7.05
CA ASP A 287 -13.48 14.22 6.73
C ASP A 287 -12.54 14.11 5.52
N ASN A 288 -11.58 13.19 5.61
CA ASN A 288 -10.44 13.10 4.71
C ASN A 288 -9.89 11.67 4.71
N ASP A 289 -10.02 10.99 3.57
CA ASP A 289 -9.65 9.58 3.37
C ASP A 289 -8.17 9.30 3.70
N ASP A 290 -7.30 10.32 3.57
CA ASP A 290 -5.91 10.27 4.01
C ASP A 290 -5.79 10.38 5.55
N HIS A 291 -5.83 9.22 6.21
CA HIS A 291 -5.58 9.07 7.63
C HIS A 291 -4.14 9.47 8.05
N HIS A 292 -3.13 9.39 7.18
CA HIS A 292 -1.73 9.67 7.52
C HIS A 292 -1.49 11.17 7.67
N LYS A 293 -1.96 11.99 6.71
CA LYS A 293 -2.05 13.45 6.84
C LYS A 293 -2.88 13.85 8.05
N SER A 294 -4.01 13.17 8.29
CA SER A 294 -4.89 13.45 9.44
C SER A 294 -4.20 13.19 10.80
N LEU A 295 -3.35 12.17 10.89
CA LEU A 295 -2.50 11.91 12.07
C LEU A 295 -1.39 12.98 12.22
N ILE A 296 -0.63 13.28 11.16
CA ILE A 296 0.41 14.32 11.19
C ILE A 296 -0.15 15.68 11.60
N ASN A 297 -1.33 16.04 11.09
CA ASN A 297 -2.03 17.27 11.46
C ASN A 297 -2.49 17.25 12.93
N SER A 298 -2.84 16.09 13.48
CA SER A 298 -3.14 15.93 14.92
C SER A 298 -1.88 16.10 15.78
N MET A 299 -0.72 15.61 15.31
CA MET A 299 0.55 15.69 16.03
C MET A 299 1.03 17.12 16.24
N LYS A 300 0.63 18.10 15.41
CA LYS A 300 0.91 19.52 15.67
C LYS A 300 0.37 20.05 17.00
N TRP A 301 -0.70 19.48 17.54
CA TRP A 301 -1.20 19.86 18.87
C TRP A 301 -0.33 19.32 20.01
N SER A 302 0.24 18.12 19.87
CA SER A 302 1.14 17.51 20.86
C SER A 302 2.59 17.98 20.73
N TYR A 303 3.01 18.39 19.53
CA TYR A 303 4.39 18.77 19.20
C TYR A 303 4.44 20.07 18.37
N PRO A 304 3.91 21.21 18.86
CA PRO A 304 3.82 22.48 18.11
C PRO A 304 5.18 23.05 17.68
N GLN A 305 6.27 22.63 18.32
CA GLN A 305 7.65 22.96 17.98
C GLN A 305 8.23 22.15 16.80
N LYS A 306 7.55 21.09 16.34
CA LYS A 306 8.03 20.20 15.28
C LYS A 306 7.51 20.61 13.91
N SER A 307 8.41 20.58 12.93
CA SER A 307 8.06 20.66 11.50
C SER A 307 7.20 19.47 11.06
N ARG A 308 6.46 19.62 9.95
CA ARG A 308 5.63 18.54 9.39
C ARG A 308 6.44 17.28 9.08
N SER A 309 7.68 17.44 8.62
CA SER A 309 8.65 16.36 8.38
C SER A 309 9.05 15.65 9.67
N GLU A 310 9.37 16.39 10.75
CA GLU A 310 9.69 15.76 12.04
C GLU A 310 8.50 15.04 12.66
N CYS A 311 7.27 15.52 12.45
CA CYS A 311 6.06 14.81 12.85
C CYS A 311 5.87 13.51 12.04
N ALA A 312 6.19 13.52 10.73
CA ALA A 312 6.16 12.31 9.91
C ALA A 312 7.22 11.28 10.33
N GLU A 313 8.47 11.72 10.58
CA GLU A 313 9.53 10.85 11.11
C GLU A 313 9.18 10.29 12.50
N LEU A 314 8.60 11.12 13.36
CA LEU A 314 8.14 10.70 14.69
C LEU A 314 6.99 9.68 14.56
N LEU A 315 5.98 9.93 13.72
CA LEU A 315 4.88 8.99 13.44
C LEU A 315 5.40 7.64 12.95
N ARG A 316 6.33 7.67 11.99
CA ARG A 316 7.00 6.48 11.43
C ARG A 316 7.75 5.67 12.50
N SER A 317 8.38 6.35 13.46
CA SER A 317 9.13 5.69 14.55
C SER A 317 8.28 4.87 15.53
N TYR A 318 6.94 5.00 15.48
CA TYR A 318 6.03 4.13 16.22
C TYR A 318 5.69 2.83 15.48
N ASN A 319 6.07 2.67 14.21
CA ASN A 319 5.87 1.46 13.41
C ASN A 319 4.40 0.95 13.31
N LEU A 320 3.43 1.84 13.48
CA LEU A 320 2.01 1.52 13.64
C LEU A 320 1.40 0.87 12.38
N THR A 321 0.58 -0.15 12.58
CA THR A 321 -0.25 -0.77 11.51
C THR A 321 -1.37 0.17 11.04
N ILE A 322 -2.10 -0.20 9.98
CA ILE A 322 -3.32 0.52 9.55
C ILE A 322 -4.38 0.56 10.68
N ALA A 323 -4.56 -0.52 11.43
CA ALA A 323 -5.54 -0.59 12.51
C ALA A 323 -5.15 0.34 13.68
N GLN A 324 -3.88 0.30 14.08
CA GLN A 324 -3.34 1.17 15.13
C GLN A 324 -3.36 2.65 14.73
N ARG A 325 -3.12 3.00 13.46
CA ARG A 325 -3.32 4.37 12.93
C ARG A 325 -4.78 4.83 13.07
N LYS A 326 -5.74 3.98 12.68
CA LYS A 326 -7.18 4.27 12.78
C LYS A 326 -7.66 4.41 14.23
N ARG A 327 -7.05 3.68 15.17
CA ARG A 327 -7.26 3.85 16.62
C ARG A 327 -6.62 5.14 17.15
N LEU A 328 -5.39 5.45 16.74
CA LEU A 328 -4.64 6.59 17.28
C LEU A 328 -5.33 7.93 17.02
N LEU A 329 -5.96 8.10 15.84
CA LEU A 329 -6.56 9.37 15.44
C LEU A 329 -7.60 9.93 16.44
N PRO A 330 -8.60 9.16 16.94
CA PRO A 330 -9.49 9.61 18.01
C PRO A 330 -8.85 9.57 19.41
N ASP A 331 -7.93 8.63 19.70
CA ASP A 331 -7.23 8.61 20.99
C ASP A 331 -6.44 9.92 21.24
N MET A 332 -5.95 10.56 20.17
CA MET A 332 -5.17 11.80 20.21
C MET A 332 -5.92 13.08 20.61
N ASP A 333 -7.26 13.10 20.63
CA ASP A 333 -8.02 14.32 20.96
C ASP A 333 -7.86 14.76 22.44
N ASN A 334 -7.25 13.91 23.28
CA ASN A 334 -6.85 14.21 24.67
C ASN A 334 -5.31 14.30 24.86
N GLY A 335 -4.53 14.36 23.77
CA GLY A 335 -3.07 14.30 23.77
C GLY A 335 -2.53 12.93 23.33
N PHE A 336 -1.21 12.81 23.19
CA PHE A 336 -0.58 11.58 22.71
C PHE A 336 -0.74 10.43 23.73
N PRO A 337 -1.38 9.29 23.37
CA PRO A 337 -1.79 8.28 24.34
C PRO A 337 -0.63 7.36 24.76
N GLU A 338 -0.54 6.98 26.04
CA GLU A 338 0.60 6.23 26.58
C GLU A 338 0.93 4.92 25.82
N TRP A 339 -0.10 4.24 25.30
CA TRP A 339 0.06 2.96 24.61
C TRP A 339 0.99 3.04 23.38
N THR A 340 1.10 4.19 22.71
CA THR A 340 2.01 4.33 21.56
C THR A 340 3.47 4.31 21.98
N GLU A 341 3.83 4.93 23.10
CA GLU A 341 5.22 4.90 23.60
C GLU A 341 5.58 3.49 24.10
N GLN A 342 4.65 2.79 24.75
CA GLN A 342 4.82 1.39 25.12
C GLN A 342 5.01 0.50 23.88
N HIS A 343 4.19 0.67 22.84
CA HIS A 343 4.29 -0.05 21.58
C HIS A 343 5.59 0.25 20.81
N LYS A 344 6.06 1.50 20.82
CA LYS A 344 7.36 1.89 20.24
C LYS A 344 8.53 1.27 20.98
N GLN A 345 8.52 1.29 22.31
CA GLN A 345 9.54 0.62 23.13
C GLN A 345 9.57 -0.89 22.87
N LEU A 346 8.40 -1.53 22.72
CA LEU A 346 8.30 -2.94 22.34
C LEU A 346 8.89 -3.20 20.95
N THR A 347 8.43 -2.48 19.91
CA THR A 347 8.87 -2.69 18.52
C THR A 347 10.34 -2.40 18.27
N GLN A 348 10.94 -1.48 19.03
CA GLN A 348 12.37 -1.17 18.95
C GLN A 348 13.24 -2.08 19.85
N ASN A 349 12.67 -2.89 20.75
CA ASN A 349 13.42 -3.81 21.60
C ASN A 349 13.85 -5.08 20.84
N THR A 350 15.02 -5.01 20.17
CA THR A 350 15.55 -6.11 19.36
C THR A 350 15.86 -7.41 20.14
N LEU A 351 15.90 -7.35 21.48
CA LEU A 351 16.10 -8.50 22.37
C LEU A 351 14.80 -9.20 22.78
N ASP A 352 13.62 -8.62 22.52
CA ASP A 352 12.34 -9.28 22.76
C ASP A 352 11.86 -9.98 21.48
N GLU A 353 11.64 -11.28 21.57
CA GLU A 353 11.10 -12.11 20.49
C GLU A 353 9.62 -11.80 20.21
N ARG A 354 8.87 -11.35 21.24
CA ARG A 354 7.43 -11.04 21.17
C ARG A 354 7.12 -9.66 20.60
N ARG A 355 8.14 -8.88 20.22
CA ARG A 355 7.95 -7.52 19.68
C ARG A 355 7.10 -7.44 18.42
N PHE A 356 6.88 -8.58 17.76
CA PHE A 356 6.06 -8.69 16.56
C PHE A 356 4.67 -9.28 16.82
N ASP A 357 4.36 -9.85 17.99
CA ASP A 357 3.12 -10.60 18.24
C ASP A 357 1.86 -9.76 17.89
N GLN A 358 1.72 -8.57 18.49
CA GLN A 358 0.60 -7.65 18.25
C GLN A 358 0.51 -7.16 16.80
N ILE A 359 1.66 -7.04 16.12
CA ILE A 359 1.71 -6.59 14.72
C ILE A 359 1.37 -7.74 13.78
N ALA A 360 1.80 -8.96 14.09
CA ALA A 360 1.47 -10.16 13.34
C ALA A 360 -0.05 -10.42 13.35
N GLU A 361 -0.72 -10.23 14.50
CA GLU A 361 -2.18 -10.35 14.64
C GLU A 361 -2.95 -9.43 13.66
N GLU A 362 -2.41 -8.24 13.34
CA GLU A 362 -3.05 -7.26 12.44
C GLU A 362 -2.53 -7.31 10.99
N MET A 363 -1.22 -7.54 10.81
CA MET A 363 -0.55 -7.52 9.51
C MET A 363 -0.62 -8.86 8.76
N GLN A 364 -0.67 -10.01 9.44
CA GLN A 364 -0.82 -11.30 8.74
C GLN A 364 -2.19 -11.40 8.01
N PRO A 365 -3.33 -11.00 8.62
CA PRO A 365 -4.60 -10.92 7.89
C PRO A 365 -4.57 -9.91 6.74
N LEU A 366 -3.88 -8.78 6.89
CA LEU A 366 -3.74 -7.79 5.82
C LEU A 366 -2.93 -8.36 4.64
N ILE A 367 -1.79 -9.00 4.90
CA ILE A 367 -0.95 -9.69 3.90
C ILE A 367 -1.76 -10.77 3.16
N LEU A 368 -2.55 -11.57 3.88
CA LEU A 368 -3.44 -12.56 3.28
C LEU A 368 -4.54 -11.92 2.43
N ARG A 369 -5.11 -10.79 2.87
CA ARG A 369 -6.11 -10.03 2.09
C ARG A 369 -5.50 -9.47 0.80
N ILE A 370 -4.31 -8.87 0.86
CA ILE A 370 -3.56 -8.38 -0.32
C ILE A 370 -3.38 -9.50 -1.33
N ARG A 371 -2.88 -10.67 -0.91
CA ARG A 371 -2.69 -11.84 -1.78
C ARG A 371 -3.99 -12.39 -2.40
N GLN A 372 -5.13 -12.15 -1.77
CA GLN A 372 -6.43 -12.66 -2.21
C GLN A 372 -7.23 -11.69 -3.08
N ILE A 373 -7.06 -10.37 -2.95
CA ILE A 373 -7.83 -9.38 -3.72
C ILE A 373 -6.98 -8.46 -4.61
N GLY A 374 -5.67 -8.38 -4.37
CA GLY A 374 -4.76 -7.43 -5.02
C GLY A 374 -4.90 -6.01 -4.49
N GLU A 375 -4.37 -5.03 -5.23
CA GLU A 375 -4.53 -3.59 -5.02
C GLU A 375 -5.96 -3.21 -4.65
N HIS A 376 -6.12 -2.49 -3.53
CA HIS A 376 -7.43 -2.10 -3.00
C HIS A 376 -7.35 -0.74 -2.27
N PRO A 377 -8.31 0.19 -2.44
CA PRO A 377 -8.24 1.54 -1.84
C PRO A 377 -8.13 1.57 -0.31
N ASP A 378 -8.67 0.57 0.40
CA ASP A 378 -8.50 0.40 1.86
C ASP A 378 -7.05 0.32 2.34
N PHE A 379 -6.11 -0.03 1.45
CA PHE A 379 -4.71 -0.26 1.80
C PHE A 379 -3.94 1.06 1.78
N ASP A 380 -3.06 1.24 2.78
CA ASP A 380 -2.30 2.47 2.96
C ASP A 380 -1.26 2.65 1.82
N ALA A 381 -1.67 3.41 0.80
CA ALA A 381 -0.95 3.63 -0.46
C ALA A 381 0.19 4.66 -0.37
N HIS A 382 0.56 5.10 0.84
CA HIS A 382 1.80 5.86 1.04
C HIS A 382 3.01 4.97 0.72
N PRO A 383 4.15 5.52 0.28
CA PRO A 383 5.41 4.77 0.20
C PRO A 383 5.82 4.13 1.54
N VAL A 384 6.50 2.98 1.48
CA VAL A 384 6.89 2.18 2.64
C VAL A 384 7.78 2.97 3.60
N GLU A 385 8.70 3.80 3.09
CA GLU A 385 9.63 4.60 3.88
C GLU A 385 8.94 5.73 4.66
N GLN A 386 7.68 6.02 4.37
CA GLN A 386 6.82 6.93 5.14
C GLN A 386 5.95 6.18 6.17
N ARG A 387 5.77 4.86 6.00
CA ARG A 387 4.92 4.03 6.86
C ARG A 387 5.69 3.38 8.01
N TYR A 388 6.89 2.86 7.80
CA TYR A 388 7.63 2.10 8.83
C TYR A 388 9.11 2.49 8.91
N GLU A 389 9.75 2.28 10.07
CA GLU A 389 11.22 2.36 10.18
C GLU A 389 11.86 1.19 9.42
N GLU A 390 12.79 1.47 8.51
CA GLU A 390 13.46 0.49 7.63
C GLU A 390 13.95 -0.76 8.41
N ARG A 391 14.61 -0.54 9.55
CA ARG A 391 15.17 -1.61 10.40
C ARG A 391 14.09 -2.49 11.01
N PHE A 392 13.04 -1.87 11.54
CA PHE A 392 11.89 -2.59 12.10
C PHE A 392 11.23 -3.43 10.99
N LEU A 393 10.92 -2.80 9.85
CA LEU A 393 10.19 -3.48 8.78
C LEU A 393 10.98 -4.65 8.22
N LYS A 394 12.29 -4.47 7.97
CA LYS A 394 13.15 -5.57 7.51
C LYS A 394 13.12 -6.75 8.49
N SER A 395 13.28 -6.50 9.79
CA SER A 395 13.20 -7.56 10.80
C SER A 395 11.81 -8.18 10.92
N TYR A 396 10.73 -7.40 10.73
CA TYR A 396 9.36 -7.94 10.69
C TYR A 396 9.14 -8.82 9.44
N LEU A 397 9.65 -8.43 8.28
CA LEU A 397 9.54 -9.20 7.04
C LEU A 397 10.32 -10.52 7.14
N GLU A 398 11.52 -10.49 7.72
CA GLU A 398 12.31 -11.70 8.03
C GLU A 398 11.55 -12.63 9.01
N HIS A 399 10.98 -12.09 10.09
CA HIS A 399 10.13 -12.84 11.03
C HIS A 399 8.87 -13.41 10.37
N ALA A 400 8.21 -12.64 9.50
CA ALA A 400 7.03 -13.06 8.76
C ALA A 400 7.33 -14.11 7.68
N GLY A 401 8.60 -14.42 7.40
CA GLY A 401 9.03 -15.48 6.48
C GLY A 401 9.45 -15.02 5.07
N TYR A 402 9.55 -13.71 4.83
CA TYR A 402 10.03 -13.18 3.56
C TYR A 402 11.57 -13.25 3.45
N LYS A 403 12.04 -13.32 2.21
CA LYS A 403 13.45 -13.26 1.82
C LYS A 403 13.59 -12.32 0.62
N LEU A 404 14.77 -11.75 0.40
CA LEU A 404 15.03 -10.87 -0.76
C LEU A 404 15.68 -11.65 -1.91
N THR A 405 15.21 -11.46 -3.13
CA THR A 405 15.89 -11.95 -4.34
C THR A 405 17.13 -11.09 -4.62
N ARG A 406 18.05 -11.58 -5.46
CA ARG A 406 19.21 -10.80 -5.96
C ARG A 406 18.83 -9.48 -6.67
N HIS A 407 17.56 -9.30 -6.99
CA HIS A 407 16.99 -8.14 -7.67
C HIS A 407 16.19 -7.22 -6.72
N GLY A 408 16.19 -7.50 -5.41
CA GLY A 408 15.54 -6.66 -4.39
C GLY A 408 14.07 -6.99 -4.10
N TYR A 409 13.44 -7.94 -4.79
CA TYR A 409 12.04 -8.31 -4.52
C TYR A 409 11.90 -9.21 -3.29
N LEU A 410 10.85 -9.01 -2.51
CA LEU A 410 10.41 -9.93 -1.47
C LEU A 410 9.83 -11.21 -2.09
N PHE A 411 10.22 -12.36 -1.53
CA PHE A 411 9.68 -13.66 -1.90
C PHE A 411 9.43 -14.55 -0.68
N ARG A 412 8.57 -15.55 -0.88
CA ARG A 412 8.25 -16.60 0.11
C ARG A 412 8.52 -17.99 -0.48
N THR A 413 8.62 -19.00 0.39
CA THR A 413 8.80 -20.42 -0.01
C THR A 413 7.78 -21.37 0.63
N ASP A 414 6.82 -20.82 1.37
CA ASP A 414 5.77 -21.52 2.14
C ASP A 414 4.36 -21.31 1.55
N ILE A 415 4.23 -20.50 0.49
CA ILE A 415 2.98 -20.39 -0.28
C ILE A 415 2.74 -21.73 -0.98
N PRO A 416 1.69 -22.51 -0.61
CA PRO A 416 1.68 -23.93 -0.93
C PRO A 416 1.34 -24.22 -2.39
N ALA A 417 0.60 -23.35 -3.06
CA ALA A 417 0.26 -23.49 -4.47
C ALA A 417 0.23 -22.17 -5.23
N MET A 418 0.42 -22.24 -6.55
CA MET A 418 0.13 -21.17 -7.50
C MET A 418 -0.63 -21.73 -8.71
N PHE A 419 -1.52 -20.94 -9.30
CA PHE A 419 -2.37 -21.39 -10.40
C PHE A 419 -1.91 -20.84 -11.75
N ARG A 420 -2.12 -21.60 -12.85
CA ARG A 420 -1.74 -21.15 -14.20
C ARG A 420 -2.69 -21.67 -15.27
N ALA A 421 -3.09 -20.80 -16.19
CA ALA A 421 -3.68 -21.19 -17.47
C ALA A 421 -2.57 -21.48 -18.50
N ASP A 422 -2.68 -22.57 -19.25
CA ASP A 422 -1.73 -22.91 -20.30
C ASP A 422 -2.39 -23.74 -21.41
N LEU A 423 -1.85 -23.70 -22.63
CA LEU A 423 -2.35 -24.48 -23.77
C LEU A 423 -1.73 -25.88 -23.86
N ARG A 424 -0.66 -26.15 -23.10
CA ARG A 424 0.02 -27.46 -23.12
C ARG A 424 -0.83 -28.53 -22.46
N THR A 425 -0.91 -29.69 -23.09
CA THR A 425 -1.74 -30.82 -22.63
C THR A 425 -1.14 -31.44 -21.36
N PRO A 426 -1.94 -32.08 -20.49
CA PRO A 426 -1.38 -32.78 -19.34
C PRO A 426 -0.46 -33.92 -19.79
N PHE A 427 -0.76 -34.54 -20.93
CA PHE A 427 0.05 -35.60 -21.52
C PHE A 427 1.44 -35.12 -21.94
N GLU A 428 1.57 -33.94 -22.54
CA GLU A 428 2.87 -33.31 -22.84
C GLU A 428 3.68 -33.08 -21.57
N LEU A 429 3.10 -32.44 -20.55
CA LEU A 429 3.81 -32.15 -19.30
C LEU A 429 4.26 -33.45 -18.59
N ALA A 430 3.40 -34.47 -18.60
CA ALA A 430 3.67 -35.79 -18.04
C ALA A 430 4.65 -36.64 -18.85
N ARG A 431 4.72 -36.47 -20.17
CA ARG A 431 5.68 -37.12 -21.08
C ARG A 431 7.07 -36.51 -20.92
N ASP A 432 7.16 -35.20 -20.92
CA ASP A 432 8.40 -34.43 -20.83
C ASP A 432 8.99 -34.36 -19.40
N LYS A 433 8.18 -34.79 -18.41
CA LYS A 433 8.43 -34.74 -16.96
C LYS A 433 8.61 -33.34 -16.39
N ARG A 434 8.20 -32.29 -17.13
CA ARG A 434 8.43 -30.90 -16.76
C ARG A 434 7.46 -29.91 -17.41
N LEU A 435 7.46 -28.69 -16.87
CA LEU A 435 6.89 -27.47 -17.46
C LEU A 435 8.01 -26.43 -17.57
N VAL A 436 8.32 -26.01 -18.79
CA VAL A 436 9.37 -25.01 -19.08
C VAL A 436 8.77 -23.71 -19.62
N LYS A 437 9.26 -22.53 -19.19
CA LYS A 437 8.69 -21.23 -19.58
C LYS A 437 8.65 -21.05 -21.10
N LEU A 438 7.59 -20.45 -21.63
CA LEU A 438 7.57 -19.95 -23.01
C LEU A 438 8.09 -18.50 -23.03
N ARG A 439 7.97 -17.80 -24.17
CA ARG A 439 8.26 -16.36 -24.27
C ARG A 439 7.24 -15.57 -23.43
N GLY A 440 7.65 -14.49 -22.75
CA GLY A 440 6.69 -13.54 -22.13
C GLY A 440 7.08 -12.85 -20.83
N ASN A 441 8.09 -13.32 -20.07
CA ASN A 441 8.45 -12.70 -18.78
C ASN A 441 9.86 -12.08 -18.82
N PRO A 442 10.06 -10.85 -18.32
CA PRO A 442 11.39 -10.29 -18.00
C PRO A 442 12.14 -11.18 -17.00
N SER A 443 13.47 -11.13 -16.94
CA SER A 443 14.29 -12.05 -16.11
C SER A 443 14.36 -11.69 -14.62
N ASP A 444 13.86 -10.53 -14.23
CA ASP A 444 14.50 -9.74 -13.17
C ASP A 444 13.72 -9.66 -11.85
N SER A 445 12.69 -10.49 -11.67
CA SER A 445 11.95 -10.60 -10.41
C SER A 445 12.46 -11.71 -9.48
N THR A 446 12.87 -12.86 -10.05
CA THR A 446 13.28 -14.07 -9.27
C THR A 446 14.79 -14.36 -9.36
N ASN A 447 15.33 -15.14 -8.42
CA ASN A 447 16.70 -15.65 -8.45
C ASN A 447 16.96 -16.68 -9.57
N LYS A 448 15.92 -17.32 -10.13
CA LYS A 448 16.06 -18.25 -11.27
C LYS A 448 15.37 -17.65 -12.49
N SER A 449 14.65 -18.46 -13.28
CA SER A 449 13.82 -17.95 -14.37
C SER A 449 12.41 -17.66 -13.86
N PRO A 450 11.93 -16.40 -13.91
CA PRO A 450 10.59 -16.08 -13.42
C PRO A 450 9.51 -16.61 -14.35
N PHE A 451 8.44 -17.11 -13.75
CA PHE A 451 7.31 -17.72 -14.44
C PHE A 451 5.98 -17.21 -13.88
N SER A 452 5.18 -16.57 -14.75
CA SER A 452 3.83 -16.07 -14.45
C SER A 452 2.90 -17.16 -13.92
N ALA A 453 2.28 -16.89 -12.78
CA ALA A 453 1.18 -17.65 -12.18
C ALA A 453 0.31 -16.71 -11.33
N THR A 454 -0.91 -17.10 -10.96
CA THR A 454 -1.83 -16.29 -10.14
C THR A 454 -2.13 -16.90 -8.78
N PHE A 455 -2.49 -16.05 -7.82
CA PHE A 455 -2.94 -16.40 -6.47
C PHE A 455 -4.41 -16.84 -6.39
N SER A 456 -5.21 -16.70 -7.47
CA SER A 456 -6.65 -17.04 -7.47
C SER A 456 -7.07 -17.98 -8.60
N MET A 457 -7.86 -19.00 -8.26
CA MET A 457 -8.46 -19.92 -9.23
C MET A 457 -9.42 -19.21 -10.20
N SER A 458 -10.08 -18.13 -9.76
CA SER A 458 -11.06 -17.39 -10.56
C SER A 458 -10.43 -16.74 -11.81
N ARG A 459 -9.25 -16.12 -11.63
CA ARG A 459 -8.45 -15.43 -12.67
C ARG A 459 -8.01 -16.33 -13.81
N LEU A 460 -7.93 -17.66 -13.59
CA LEU A 460 -7.61 -18.59 -14.66
C LEU A 460 -8.54 -18.46 -15.86
N SER A 461 -9.83 -18.17 -15.63
CA SER A 461 -10.83 -18.04 -16.70
C SER A 461 -10.49 -16.90 -17.68
N SER A 462 -10.06 -15.74 -17.16
CA SER A 462 -9.63 -14.58 -17.96
C SER A 462 -8.27 -14.77 -18.67
N TYR A 463 -7.53 -15.83 -18.33
CA TYR A 463 -6.28 -16.18 -19.02
C TYR A 463 -6.48 -17.30 -20.08
N MET A 464 -7.70 -17.82 -20.25
CA MET A 464 -7.99 -18.90 -21.21
C MET A 464 -8.13 -18.42 -22.67
N ASP A 465 -8.15 -17.12 -22.93
CA ASP A 465 -8.38 -16.60 -24.29
C ASP A 465 -7.14 -16.69 -25.19
N PHE A 466 -5.93 -16.79 -24.59
CA PHE A 466 -4.61 -17.07 -25.19
C PHE A 466 -4.10 -16.21 -26.37
N ASP A 467 -4.94 -15.41 -27.03
CA ASP A 467 -4.57 -14.65 -28.24
C ASP A 467 -3.64 -13.45 -27.94
N TYR A 468 -3.52 -13.04 -26.67
CA TYR A 468 -2.82 -11.81 -26.25
C TYR A 468 -1.31 -11.98 -25.96
N TYR A 469 -0.85 -13.16 -25.51
CA TYR A 469 0.55 -13.37 -25.10
C TYR A 469 1.24 -14.51 -25.84
N SER A 470 2.19 -14.14 -26.71
CA SER A 470 3.22 -15.01 -27.34
C SER A 470 2.74 -16.29 -28.06
N ASN A 471 1.43 -16.38 -28.31
CA ASN A 471 0.71 -17.35 -29.14
C ASN A 471 1.22 -18.81 -29.04
N PRO A 472 0.97 -19.51 -27.91
CA PRO A 472 1.49 -20.85 -27.67
C PRO A 472 1.01 -21.92 -28.67
N ARG A 473 -0.07 -21.66 -29.42
CA ARG A 473 -0.52 -22.52 -30.54
C ARG A 473 0.53 -22.66 -31.65
N HIS A 474 1.54 -21.78 -31.69
CA HIS A 474 2.67 -21.84 -32.61
C HIS A 474 3.69 -22.95 -32.28
N TYR A 475 3.57 -23.62 -31.13
CA TYR A 475 4.51 -24.65 -30.67
C TYR A 475 3.80 -26.00 -30.56
N ASN A 476 4.26 -27.01 -31.29
CA ASN A 476 3.70 -28.37 -31.21
C ASN A 476 4.03 -29.08 -29.88
N SER A 477 5.10 -28.65 -29.23
CA SER A 477 5.57 -29.08 -27.92
C SER A 477 6.42 -27.98 -27.28
N GLN A 478 6.54 -28.00 -25.97
CA GLN A 478 7.48 -27.17 -25.23
C GLN A 478 8.96 -27.52 -25.47
N ALA A 479 9.27 -28.54 -26.27
CA ALA A 479 10.62 -28.84 -26.74
C ALA A 479 10.99 -27.99 -27.97
N ASN A 480 10.02 -27.55 -28.79
CA ASN A 480 10.31 -26.70 -29.94
C ASN A 480 10.88 -25.35 -29.47
N ARG A 481 12.08 -25.00 -29.94
CA ARG A 481 12.80 -23.76 -29.57
C ARG A 481 12.25 -22.52 -30.30
N TYR A 482 11.74 -22.74 -31.50
CA TYR A 482 11.19 -21.72 -32.40
C TYR A 482 9.70 -22.01 -32.63
N PRO A 483 8.87 -20.98 -32.87
CA PRO A 483 7.51 -21.18 -33.38
C PRO A 483 7.54 -21.75 -34.80
N GLY A 484 6.54 -22.57 -35.16
CA GLY A 484 6.36 -23.05 -36.53
C GLY A 484 5.85 -21.95 -37.47
N HIS A 485 6.05 -22.16 -38.78
CA HIS A 485 5.75 -21.16 -39.82
C HIS A 485 4.26 -21.07 -40.21
N PHE A 486 3.87 -19.89 -40.67
CA PHE A 486 2.50 -19.56 -41.12
C PHE A 486 2.35 -19.51 -42.63
N SER A 487 3.42 -19.08 -43.31
CA SER A 487 3.60 -19.08 -44.76
C SER A 487 5.10 -18.98 -45.07
N ASP A 488 5.49 -19.24 -46.32
CA ASP A 488 6.87 -19.06 -46.79
C ASP A 488 7.39 -17.61 -46.66
N SER A 489 6.50 -16.64 -46.41
CA SER A 489 6.84 -15.22 -46.21
C SER A 489 7.05 -14.84 -44.74
N ASP A 490 6.57 -15.63 -43.79
CA ASP A 490 6.54 -15.26 -42.37
C ASP A 490 7.81 -15.69 -41.63
N SER A 491 8.84 -14.84 -41.73
CA SER A 491 10.05 -14.92 -40.91
C SER A 491 9.76 -14.59 -39.44
N SER A 492 9.22 -15.56 -38.69
CA SER A 492 8.95 -15.43 -37.26
C SER A 492 10.25 -15.35 -36.45
N SER A 493 10.80 -14.14 -36.36
CA SER A 493 12.15 -13.83 -35.84
C SER A 493 12.30 -13.95 -34.31
N GLY A 494 11.28 -14.45 -33.61
CA GLY A 494 11.22 -14.51 -32.16
C GLY A 494 11.64 -15.85 -31.56
N ASN A 495 12.88 -15.96 -31.13
CA ASN A 495 13.31 -17.07 -30.26
C ASN A 495 12.58 -17.02 -28.90
N ARG A 496 12.44 -18.20 -28.26
CA ARG A 496 12.20 -18.31 -26.82
C ARG A 496 13.26 -17.52 -26.03
N HIS A 497 12.85 -16.67 -25.08
CA HIS A 497 13.79 -15.88 -24.26
C HIS A 497 14.48 -16.73 -23.17
N SER A 498 15.45 -17.58 -23.57
CA SER A 498 16.54 -18.04 -22.70
C SER A 498 17.81 -17.24 -22.99
N SER A 499 17.98 -16.14 -22.23
CA SER A 499 19.26 -15.42 -22.10
C SER A 499 20.22 -16.11 -21.11
N ALA A 500 19.69 -16.97 -20.25
CA ALA A 500 20.49 -17.89 -19.46
C ALA A 500 21.07 -18.99 -20.37
N ASN A 501 22.31 -19.40 -20.12
CA ASN A 501 22.85 -20.62 -20.72
C ASN A 501 22.00 -21.81 -20.30
N ASP A 502 21.31 -22.44 -21.26
CA ASP A 502 20.58 -23.71 -21.08
C ASP A 502 21.54 -24.92 -20.89
N SER A 503 22.76 -24.70 -20.38
CA SER A 503 23.93 -25.56 -20.53
C SER A 503 23.99 -26.79 -19.61
N ASP A 504 22.86 -27.20 -19.02
CA ASP A 504 22.79 -28.34 -18.09
C ASP A 504 21.36 -28.92 -18.01
N THR A 505 20.71 -29.11 -19.17
CA THR A 505 19.33 -29.66 -19.22
C THR A 505 19.27 -30.99 -19.96
N SER A 506 18.79 -32.03 -19.26
CA SER A 506 18.41 -33.34 -19.81
C SER A 506 17.08 -33.28 -20.59
N PHE A 507 17.00 -32.35 -21.53
CA PHE A 507 15.82 -32.03 -22.32
C PHE A 507 16.31 -31.45 -23.64
N GLU A 508 16.30 -32.27 -24.70
CA GLU A 508 16.76 -31.86 -26.01
C GLU A 508 15.75 -30.90 -26.64
N MET A 509 16.13 -29.64 -26.75
CA MET A 509 15.34 -28.63 -27.47
C MET A 509 15.35 -28.98 -28.95
N ASP A 510 14.17 -29.18 -29.53
CA ASP A 510 14.04 -29.27 -30.98
C ASP A 510 14.32 -27.90 -31.60
N ASN A 511 15.35 -27.85 -32.44
CA ASN A 511 15.77 -26.64 -33.14
C ASN A 511 15.17 -26.54 -34.55
N SER A 512 14.24 -27.44 -34.92
CA SER A 512 13.45 -27.31 -36.14
C SER A 512 12.59 -26.04 -36.13
N ARG A 513 12.25 -25.58 -37.35
CA ARG A 513 11.40 -24.40 -37.61
C ARG A 513 10.26 -24.74 -38.54
N ASP A 514 10.55 -25.57 -39.53
CA ASP A 514 9.65 -25.94 -40.62
C ASP A 514 8.72 -27.11 -40.26
N TYR A 515 8.05 -27.03 -39.09
CA TYR A 515 7.08 -28.02 -38.63
C TYR A 515 5.63 -27.53 -38.80
N PRO A 516 4.68 -28.42 -39.17
CA PRO A 516 3.27 -28.04 -39.33
C PRO A 516 2.62 -27.76 -37.98
N LEU A 517 1.82 -26.70 -37.88
CA LEU A 517 1.18 -26.27 -36.64
C LEU A 517 -0.04 -27.14 -36.28
N LEU A 518 0.19 -28.19 -35.49
CA LEU A 518 -0.84 -29.14 -35.07
C LEU A 518 -1.89 -28.50 -34.16
N ARG A 519 -1.49 -27.55 -33.32
CA ARG A 519 -2.34 -26.92 -32.29
C ARG A 519 -3.13 -25.70 -32.78
N ARG A 520 -3.14 -25.45 -34.09
CA ARG A 520 -3.80 -24.27 -34.68
C ARG A 520 -5.28 -24.18 -34.32
N GLU A 521 -6.00 -25.29 -34.41
CA GLU A 521 -7.44 -25.35 -34.09
C GLU A 521 -7.73 -25.65 -32.61
N GLN A 522 -6.69 -25.74 -31.76
CA GLN A 522 -6.85 -26.02 -30.33
C GLN A 522 -7.58 -24.86 -29.63
N ARG A 523 -8.83 -25.14 -29.25
CA ARG A 523 -9.74 -24.23 -28.53
C ARG A 523 -9.85 -24.55 -27.05
N LEU A 524 -9.50 -25.76 -26.63
CA LEU A 524 -9.40 -26.14 -25.22
C LEU A 524 -8.04 -25.73 -24.66
N GLY A 525 -8.03 -25.15 -23.46
CA GLY A 525 -6.83 -24.95 -22.66
C GLY A 525 -7.02 -25.48 -21.26
N PHE A 526 -5.93 -25.48 -20.49
CA PHE A 526 -5.81 -26.23 -19.25
C PHE A 526 -5.58 -25.31 -18.04
N ARG A 527 -6.20 -25.67 -16.91
CA ARG A 527 -6.12 -24.97 -15.63
C ARG A 527 -5.25 -25.76 -14.67
N TYR A 528 -3.99 -25.35 -14.54
CA TYR A 528 -3.00 -26.06 -13.72
C TYR A 528 -2.90 -25.47 -12.31
N ILE A 529 -2.76 -26.36 -11.34
CA ILE A 529 -2.35 -26.07 -9.97
C ILE A 529 -0.91 -26.58 -9.84
N ILE A 530 -0.01 -25.70 -9.41
CA ILE A 530 1.41 -25.98 -9.26
C ILE A 530 1.71 -26.01 -7.76
N ASP A 531 2.25 -27.12 -7.25
CA ASP A 531 2.81 -27.20 -5.90
C ASP A 531 4.05 -26.29 -5.83
N THR A 532 3.97 -25.26 -5.00
CA THR A 532 5.02 -24.25 -4.80
C THR A 532 5.66 -24.29 -3.42
N ARG A 533 5.35 -25.30 -2.58
CA ARG A 533 6.11 -25.57 -1.35
C ARG A 533 7.60 -25.69 -1.69
N GLY A 534 8.49 -24.97 -1.01
CA GLY A 534 9.94 -24.97 -1.29
C GLY A 534 10.36 -24.24 -2.57
N ILE A 535 9.43 -23.70 -3.36
CA ILE A 535 9.70 -22.88 -4.54
C ILE A 535 9.58 -21.40 -4.14
N GLU A 536 10.52 -20.58 -4.60
CA GLU A 536 10.45 -19.12 -4.46
C GLU A 536 9.25 -18.57 -5.25
N VAL A 537 8.32 -17.92 -4.54
CA VAL A 537 7.16 -17.20 -5.07
C VAL A 537 7.32 -15.72 -4.74
N VAL A 538 7.34 -14.88 -5.76
CA VAL A 538 7.38 -13.41 -5.67
C VAL A 538 5.97 -12.85 -5.91
N PRO A 539 5.22 -12.49 -4.86
CA PRO A 539 3.93 -11.79 -4.99
C PRO A 539 4.11 -10.35 -5.49
N ARG A 540 3.30 -9.91 -6.46
CA ARG A 540 3.33 -8.52 -6.98
C ARG A 540 2.90 -7.52 -5.92
N ASP A 541 1.64 -7.59 -5.51
CA ASP A 541 1.01 -6.52 -4.73
C ASP A 541 1.48 -6.47 -3.27
N GLU A 542 2.04 -7.58 -2.74
CA GLU A 542 2.79 -7.58 -1.48
C GLU A 542 4.14 -6.86 -1.62
N ASN A 543 4.80 -6.89 -2.79
CA ASN A 543 6.01 -6.09 -3.03
C ASN A 543 5.67 -4.60 -3.18
N ILE A 544 4.56 -4.25 -3.83
CA ILE A 544 4.06 -2.87 -3.86
C ILE A 544 3.80 -2.41 -2.42
N TYR A 545 3.04 -3.17 -1.65
CA TYR A 545 2.64 -2.75 -0.30
C TYR A 545 3.77 -2.83 0.75
N LEU A 546 4.78 -3.70 0.62
CA LEU A 546 5.81 -3.92 1.66
C LEU A 546 7.24 -3.53 1.24
N ASN A 547 7.47 -3.18 -0.02
CA ASN A 547 8.82 -3.00 -0.59
C ASN A 547 8.92 -1.87 -1.65
N ASP A 548 7.81 -1.19 -2.00
CA ASP A 548 7.69 -0.23 -3.11
C ASP A 548 8.25 -0.71 -4.46
N MET A 549 8.18 -2.03 -4.70
CA MET A 549 8.68 -2.68 -5.92
C MET A 549 7.50 -3.27 -6.73
N ASP A 550 7.48 -3.00 -8.04
CA ASP A 550 6.45 -3.51 -8.95
C ASP A 550 7.07 -4.20 -10.18
N PHE A 551 6.33 -5.12 -10.80
CA PHE A 551 6.60 -5.72 -12.10
C PHE A 551 5.32 -5.82 -12.93
N ASP A 552 5.45 -5.72 -14.26
CA ASP A 552 4.36 -5.92 -15.23
C ASP A 552 3.54 -7.19 -14.92
N GLY A 553 2.22 -7.05 -14.74
CA GLY A 553 1.31 -8.11 -14.32
C GLY A 553 -0.03 -7.55 -13.83
N ASP A 554 -0.96 -8.43 -13.42
CA ASP A 554 -2.24 -8.03 -12.82
C ASP A 554 -2.23 -8.15 -11.27
N PRO A 555 -3.20 -7.54 -10.55
CA PRO A 555 -3.23 -7.50 -9.08
C PRO A 555 -3.23 -8.85 -8.34
N LEU A 556 -3.44 -9.96 -9.05
CA LEU A 556 -3.35 -11.31 -8.50
C LEU A 556 -2.24 -12.15 -9.16
N GLU A 557 -1.28 -11.52 -9.84
CA GLU A 557 -0.10 -12.18 -10.40
C GLU A 557 1.05 -12.33 -9.37
N GLY A 558 1.74 -13.46 -9.46
CA GLY A 558 3.04 -13.69 -8.83
C GLY A 558 4.00 -14.35 -9.82
N ARG A 559 5.30 -14.20 -9.56
CA ARG A 559 6.36 -14.85 -10.35
C ARG A 559 6.97 -15.99 -9.56
N ILE A 560 6.90 -17.22 -10.08
CA ILE A 560 7.52 -18.39 -9.45
C ILE A 560 8.88 -18.71 -10.08
N SER A 561 9.84 -19.08 -9.24
CA SER A 561 11.25 -19.25 -9.58
C SER A 561 11.51 -20.60 -10.23
N MET A 562 11.31 -20.66 -11.55
CA MET A 562 11.48 -21.87 -12.34
C MET A 562 12.95 -22.32 -12.39
N PRO A 563 13.28 -23.58 -12.04
CA PRO A 563 14.60 -24.15 -12.30
C PRO A 563 14.96 -24.15 -13.79
N THR A 564 16.26 -24.14 -14.12
CA THR A 564 16.75 -24.22 -15.52
C THR A 564 16.19 -25.44 -16.26
N ARG A 565 15.97 -26.56 -15.55
CA ARG A 565 15.39 -27.81 -16.07
C ARG A 565 13.85 -27.82 -16.17
N GLY A 566 13.17 -26.72 -15.82
CA GLY A 566 11.70 -26.62 -15.71
C GLY A 566 11.16 -26.94 -14.31
N ILE A 567 9.87 -26.72 -14.10
CA ILE A 567 9.13 -27.22 -12.93
C ILE A 567 8.81 -28.70 -13.16
N SER A 568 9.07 -29.58 -12.19
CA SER A 568 8.82 -31.02 -12.32
C SER A 568 7.34 -31.36 -12.48
N ALA A 569 7.00 -32.32 -13.34
CA ALA A 569 5.61 -32.74 -13.59
C ALA A 569 4.92 -33.33 -12.34
N GLU A 570 5.67 -33.88 -11.40
CA GLU A 570 5.15 -34.41 -10.13
C GLU A 570 4.46 -33.32 -9.26
N ARG A 571 4.79 -32.05 -9.51
CA ARG A 571 4.21 -30.86 -8.86
C ARG A 571 3.03 -30.26 -9.63
N ILE A 572 2.61 -30.84 -10.76
CA ILE A 572 1.62 -30.25 -11.66
C ILE A 572 0.34 -31.07 -11.66
N TRP A 573 -0.76 -30.42 -11.32
CA TRP A 573 -2.08 -31.01 -11.22
C TRP A 573 -3.03 -30.28 -12.17
N LEU A 574 -3.78 -31.02 -13.00
CA LEU A 574 -4.84 -30.44 -13.81
C LEU A 574 -6.12 -30.35 -12.98
N ALA A 575 -6.67 -29.15 -12.85
CA ALA A 575 -7.99 -28.94 -12.27
C ALA A 575 -9.09 -29.35 -13.28
N ARG A 576 -10.10 -30.03 -12.76
CA ARG A 576 -11.36 -30.34 -13.44
C ARG A 576 -12.08 -29.05 -13.86
N SER A 577 -12.85 -29.09 -14.95
CA SER A 577 -13.50 -27.92 -15.56
C SER A 577 -14.44 -27.15 -14.62
N ASP A 578 -15.10 -27.85 -13.69
CA ASP A 578 -15.94 -27.28 -12.63
C ASP A 578 -15.18 -26.81 -11.38
N LEU A 579 -13.86 -26.99 -11.36
CA LEU A 579 -12.93 -26.62 -10.29
C LEU A 579 -13.17 -27.35 -8.96
N SER A 580 -13.87 -28.49 -8.94
CA SER A 580 -14.15 -29.26 -7.72
C SER A 580 -13.00 -30.13 -7.22
N GLN A 581 -12.14 -30.60 -8.12
CA GLN A 581 -10.98 -31.45 -7.82
C GLN A 581 -9.89 -31.32 -8.91
N ALA A 582 -8.69 -31.84 -8.61
CA ALA A 582 -7.57 -31.92 -9.54
C ALA A 582 -6.79 -33.25 -9.37
N ALA A 583 -6.15 -33.74 -10.44
CA ALA A 583 -5.26 -34.90 -10.41
C ALA A 583 -3.90 -34.57 -11.04
N ARG A 584 -2.83 -35.27 -10.63
CA ARG A 584 -1.49 -35.07 -11.22
C ARG A 584 -1.50 -35.40 -12.71
N VAL A 585 -0.78 -34.61 -13.51
CA VAL A 585 -0.69 -34.83 -14.96
C VAL A 585 -0.14 -36.24 -15.30
N GLU A 586 0.74 -36.78 -14.47
CA GLU A 586 1.28 -38.14 -14.63
C GLU A 586 0.26 -39.25 -14.33
N ASP A 587 -0.64 -39.03 -13.37
CA ASP A 587 -1.71 -39.98 -13.06
C ASP A 587 -2.79 -39.96 -14.15
N ILE A 588 -3.09 -38.78 -14.69
CA ILE A 588 -3.97 -38.60 -15.86
C ILE A 588 -3.41 -39.29 -17.12
N LEU A 589 -2.09 -39.16 -17.38
CA LEU A 589 -1.44 -39.87 -18.49
C LEU A 589 -1.50 -41.40 -18.28
N ARG A 590 -1.24 -41.89 -17.06
CA ARG A 590 -1.31 -43.32 -16.75
C ARG A 590 -2.74 -43.87 -16.88
N GLN A 591 -3.74 -43.09 -16.50
CA GLN A 591 -5.16 -43.45 -16.61
C GLN A 591 -5.68 -43.45 -18.06
N ALA A 592 -5.13 -42.60 -18.93
CA ALA A 592 -5.48 -42.58 -20.35
C ALA A 592 -4.94 -43.81 -21.11
N GLY A 593 -3.73 -44.25 -20.77
CA GLY A 593 -3.05 -45.36 -21.45
C GLY A 593 -2.95 -45.13 -22.96
N ASP A 594 -3.28 -46.16 -23.73
CA ASP A 594 -3.23 -46.12 -25.21
C ASP A 594 -4.15 -45.05 -25.83
N ASN A 595 -5.16 -44.55 -25.10
CA ASN A 595 -6.05 -43.49 -25.57
C ASN A 595 -5.41 -42.08 -25.53
N ALA A 596 -4.27 -41.91 -24.85
CA ALA A 596 -3.66 -40.59 -24.64
C ALA A 596 -3.35 -39.86 -25.96
N GLU A 597 -2.84 -40.57 -26.97
CA GLU A 597 -2.53 -39.99 -28.29
C GLU A 597 -3.80 -39.60 -29.07
N ALA A 598 -4.87 -40.39 -28.95
CA ALA A 598 -6.15 -40.09 -29.60
C ALA A 598 -6.80 -38.83 -29.00
N ILE A 599 -6.81 -38.72 -27.68
CA ILE A 599 -7.33 -37.54 -26.95
C ILE A 599 -6.46 -36.31 -27.25
N GLU A 600 -5.13 -36.44 -27.24
CA GLU A 600 -4.20 -35.34 -27.57
C GLU A 600 -4.46 -34.77 -28.99
N LYS A 601 -4.65 -35.64 -29.99
CA LYS A 601 -4.96 -35.23 -31.36
C LYS A 601 -6.35 -34.58 -31.49
N ALA A 602 -7.36 -35.08 -30.76
CA ALA A 602 -8.70 -34.52 -30.74
C ALA A 602 -8.70 -33.09 -30.16
N THR A 603 -8.00 -32.89 -29.04
CA THR A 603 -7.75 -31.57 -28.44
C THR A 603 -7.05 -30.62 -29.42
N TRP A 604 -5.99 -31.06 -30.09
CA TRP A 604 -5.27 -30.25 -31.09
C TRP A 604 -6.13 -29.86 -32.30
N ALA A 605 -6.99 -30.78 -32.77
CA ALA A 605 -7.97 -30.56 -33.83
C ALA A 605 -9.17 -29.70 -33.38
N GLY A 606 -9.29 -29.37 -32.09
CA GLY A 606 -10.35 -28.53 -31.55
C GLY A 606 -11.74 -29.19 -31.44
N THR A 607 -11.84 -30.49 -31.69
CA THR A 607 -13.12 -31.24 -31.66
C THR A 607 -13.78 -31.18 -30.29
N ASP A 608 -12.96 -31.21 -29.24
CA ASP A 608 -13.35 -31.31 -27.84
C ASP A 608 -14.07 -30.05 -27.32
N ARG A 609 -14.10 -28.96 -28.12
CA ARG A 609 -14.91 -27.78 -27.79
C ARG A 609 -16.39 -28.14 -27.68
N ASN A 610 -16.91 -28.99 -28.57
CA ASN A 610 -18.33 -29.31 -28.58
C ASN A 610 -18.71 -30.06 -27.28
N ASP A 611 -17.90 -31.03 -26.84
CA ASP A 611 -18.08 -31.74 -25.56
C ASP A 611 -18.20 -30.80 -24.34
N VAL A 612 -17.49 -29.65 -24.34
CA VAL A 612 -17.58 -28.64 -23.27
C VAL A 612 -18.89 -27.86 -23.31
N TYR A 613 -19.41 -27.51 -24.50
CA TYR A 613 -20.66 -26.74 -24.63
C TYR A 613 -21.90 -27.64 -24.54
N ASP A 614 -21.83 -28.88 -25.05
CA ASP A 614 -22.96 -29.80 -25.17
C ASP A 614 -23.11 -30.74 -23.96
N TYR A 615 -22.00 -31.13 -23.31
CA TYR A 615 -22.00 -32.08 -22.18
C TYR A 615 -21.35 -31.52 -20.89
N GLY A 616 -20.68 -30.37 -20.94
CA GLY A 616 -20.06 -29.74 -19.77
C GLY A 616 -18.83 -30.46 -19.20
N VAL A 617 -18.32 -31.50 -19.87
CA VAL A 617 -17.17 -32.31 -19.41
C VAL A 617 -16.25 -32.70 -20.58
N THR A 618 -14.96 -32.44 -20.41
CA THR A 618 -13.91 -32.87 -21.36
C THR A 618 -13.55 -34.35 -21.20
N ALA A 619 -12.77 -34.88 -22.14
CA ALA A 619 -12.07 -36.16 -21.96
C ALA A 619 -11.18 -36.18 -20.70
N TYR A 620 -10.57 -35.04 -20.35
CA TYR A 620 -9.69 -34.91 -19.18
C TYR A 620 -10.45 -34.92 -17.86
N ASP A 621 -11.66 -34.36 -17.81
CA ASP A 621 -12.53 -34.44 -16.63
C ASP A 621 -12.93 -35.89 -16.35
N LYS A 622 -13.26 -36.65 -17.41
CA LYS A 622 -13.53 -38.09 -17.34
C LYS A 622 -12.30 -38.87 -16.83
N LEU A 623 -11.08 -38.47 -17.18
CA LEU A 623 -9.85 -39.07 -16.65
C LEU A 623 -9.57 -38.71 -15.18
N ILE A 624 -9.81 -37.46 -14.76
CA ILE A 624 -9.69 -37.04 -13.36
C ILE A 624 -10.68 -37.82 -12.48
N ASP A 625 -11.92 -38.00 -12.95
CA ASP A 625 -12.92 -38.81 -12.27
C ASP A 625 -12.53 -40.29 -12.20
N GLN A 626 -11.91 -40.85 -13.25
CA GLN A 626 -11.39 -42.22 -13.22
C GLN A 626 -10.21 -42.39 -12.23
N VAL A 627 -9.31 -41.40 -12.13
CA VAL A 627 -8.26 -41.40 -11.08
C VAL A 627 -8.90 -41.38 -9.69
N ALA A 628 -9.94 -40.57 -9.45
CA ALA A 628 -10.65 -40.55 -8.17
C ALA A 628 -11.36 -41.90 -7.88
N ASN A 629 -12.08 -42.44 -8.86
CA ASN A 629 -12.90 -43.66 -8.72
C ASN A 629 -12.07 -44.95 -8.60
N SER A 630 -10.81 -44.94 -9.05
CA SER A 630 -9.86 -46.04 -8.86
C SER A 630 -9.10 -45.98 -7.52
N GLY A 631 -9.42 -45.00 -6.66
CA GLY A 631 -8.71 -44.78 -5.39
C GLY A 631 -7.36 -44.06 -5.54
N GLY A 632 -7.10 -43.47 -6.71
CA GLY A 632 -5.94 -42.62 -6.96
C GLY A 632 -6.02 -41.27 -6.24
N VAL A 633 -4.86 -40.63 -6.04
CA VAL A 633 -4.77 -39.40 -5.25
C VAL A 633 -5.28 -38.20 -6.04
N VAL A 634 -6.28 -37.51 -5.50
CA VAL A 634 -6.84 -36.27 -6.05
C VAL A 634 -6.86 -35.16 -5.01
N LEU A 635 -6.48 -33.95 -5.43
CA LEU A 635 -6.61 -32.72 -4.65
C LEU A 635 -8.07 -32.28 -4.70
N LYS A 636 -8.72 -32.09 -3.54
CA LYS A 636 -10.09 -31.57 -3.44
C LYS A 636 -10.08 -30.06 -3.31
N LEU A 637 -11.03 -29.39 -3.96
CA LEU A 637 -11.09 -27.94 -4.09
C LEU A 637 -12.48 -27.42 -3.62
N PRO A 638 -12.80 -27.50 -2.32
CA PRO A 638 -14.15 -27.25 -1.81
C PRO A 638 -14.64 -25.80 -2.01
N LYS A 639 -13.74 -24.85 -2.28
CA LYS A 639 -14.08 -23.45 -2.62
C LYS A 639 -14.27 -23.22 -4.12
N GLY A 640 -13.98 -24.20 -4.99
CA GLY A 640 -14.12 -24.08 -6.45
C GLY A 640 -13.38 -22.87 -7.02
N LYS A 641 -14.09 -22.00 -7.75
CA LYS A 641 -13.57 -20.73 -8.27
C LYS A 641 -13.08 -19.74 -7.18
N ASN A 642 -13.56 -19.87 -5.94
CA ASN A 642 -13.16 -19.03 -4.81
C ASN A 642 -11.93 -19.57 -4.05
N THR A 643 -11.19 -20.52 -4.64
CA THR A 643 -9.96 -21.08 -4.07
C THR A 643 -8.78 -20.16 -4.34
N PHE A 644 -8.02 -19.80 -3.30
CA PHE A 644 -6.78 -19.05 -3.39
C PHE A 644 -5.56 -19.91 -3.05
N SER A 645 -4.35 -19.41 -3.33
CA SER A 645 -3.09 -20.14 -3.08
C SER A 645 -2.99 -20.76 -1.69
N ASN A 646 -3.32 -20.00 -0.65
CA ASN A 646 -3.25 -20.45 0.75
C ASN A 646 -4.38 -21.41 1.17
N ASP A 647 -5.37 -21.67 0.31
CA ASP A 647 -6.43 -22.65 0.59
C ASP A 647 -6.02 -24.09 0.22
N ILE A 648 -4.93 -24.26 -0.54
CA ILE A 648 -4.51 -25.56 -1.04
C ILE A 648 -3.81 -26.36 0.05
N THR A 649 -4.52 -27.37 0.55
CA THR A 649 -3.95 -28.46 1.35
C THR A 649 -3.64 -29.63 0.42
N TRP A 650 -2.35 -29.93 0.20
CA TRP A 650 -1.93 -31.00 -0.69
C TRP A 650 -2.26 -32.39 -0.10
N PRO A 651 -2.83 -33.32 -0.87
CA PRO A 651 -3.09 -34.70 -0.42
C PRO A 651 -1.82 -35.59 -0.47
N VAL A 652 -0.64 -34.97 -0.55
CA VAL A 652 0.67 -35.63 -0.64
C VAL A 652 1.73 -34.79 0.07
N ASP A 653 2.76 -35.46 0.59
CA ASP A 653 3.93 -34.81 1.18
C ASP A 653 4.66 -33.89 0.18
N GLU A 654 5.47 -32.97 0.69
CA GLU A 654 6.29 -32.12 -0.15
C GLU A 654 7.34 -32.97 -0.90
N HIS A 655 7.40 -32.81 -2.23
CA HIS A 655 8.19 -33.69 -3.11
C HIS A 655 7.88 -35.19 -2.96
N TYR A 656 6.60 -35.57 -2.88
CA TYR A 656 6.17 -36.97 -2.89
C TYR A 656 6.90 -37.80 -3.97
N ARG A 657 7.71 -38.74 -3.52
CA ARG A 657 8.05 -40.00 -4.20
C ARG A 657 8.09 -41.10 -3.15
N ALA A 658 7.43 -42.21 -3.47
CA ALA A 658 7.74 -43.54 -2.94
C ALA A 658 8.63 -44.26 -3.96
#